data_AF-Q9P1Q0-F1
#
_entry.id   AF-Q9P1Q0-F1
#
_cell.length_a   1.000
_cell.length_b   1.000
_cell.length_c   1.000
_cell.angle_alpha   90.00
_cell.angle_beta   90.00
_cell.angle_gamma   90.00
#
_symmetry.space_group_name_H-M   'P 1'
#
loop_
_entity.id
_entity.type
_entity.pdbx_description
1 polymer ?
#
loop_
_entity_poly.entity_id
_entity_poly.type
_entity_poly.pdbx_seq_one_letter_code
_entity_poly.pdbx_strand_id
1 'polypeptide(L)'
;MASSHSSSPVPQGSSSDVFFKIEVDPSKHIRPVPSLPDVCPKEPTGDSHSLYVAPSLVTDQHRWTVYHSKVNLPAALNDPRLAKRESDFFTKTWGLDFVDTEVIPSFYLPQISKEHFTVYQQEISQREKIHERCKNICPPKDTFERTLLHTHDKSRTDLEQVPKIFMKPDFALDDSLTFNSVLPWSHFNTAGGKGNRDAASSKLLQEKLSHYLDIVEVNIAHQISLRSEAFFHAMTSQHELQDYLRKTSQAVKMLRDKIAQIDKVMCEGSLHILRLALTRNNCVKVYNKLKLMATVHQTQPTVQVLLSTSEFVGALDLIATTQEVLQQELQGIHSFRHLGSQLCELEKLIDKMMIAEFSTYSHSDLNRPLEDDCQVLEEERLISLVFGLLKQRKLNFLEIYGEKMVITAKNIIKQCVINKVSQTEEIDTDVVVKLADQMRMLNFPQWFDLLKDIFSKFTIFLQRVKATLNIIHSVVLSVLDKNQRTRELEEISQQKNAAKDNSLDTEVAYLIHEGMFISDAFGEGELTPIAVDTTSQRNASPNSEPCSSDSVSEPECTTDSSSSKEHTSSSAIPGGVDIMVSEDMKLTDSELGKLANNIQELLYSASDICHDRAVKFLMSRAKDGFLEKLNSMEFITLSRLMETFILDTEQICGRKSTSLLGALQSQAIKFVNRFHEERKTKLSLLLDNERWKQADVPAEFQDLVDSLSDGKIALPEKKSGATEERKPAEVLIVEGQQYAVVGTVLLLIRIILEYCQCVDNIPSVTTDMLTRLSDLLKYFNSRSCQLVLGAGALQVVGLKTITTKNLALSSRCLQLIVHYIPVIRAHFEARLPPKQYSMLRHFDHITKDYHDHIAEISAKLVAIMDSLFDKLLSKYEVKAPVPSACFRNICKQMTKMHEAIFDLLPEEQTQMLFLRINASYKLHLKKQLSHLNVINDGGPQNGLVTADVAFYTGNLQALKGLKDLDLNMAEIWEQKR
;
A
#
# COMPACT_ATOMS: atom_id res chain seq x y z
N MET A 1 -46.34 -9.15 30.13
CA MET A 1 -47.14 -10.35 30.47
C MET A 1 -46.24 -11.33 31.18
N ALA A 2 -46.75 -11.94 32.25
CA ALA A 2 -46.02 -12.75 33.21
C ALA A 2 -45.50 -14.08 32.61
N SER A 3 -44.26 -14.43 32.92
CA SER A 3 -43.87 -15.83 33.17
C SER A 3 -42.63 -15.85 34.06
N SER A 4 -42.90 -15.71 35.36
CA SER A 4 -42.02 -16.07 36.46
C SER A 4 -41.72 -17.58 36.40
N HIS A 5 -40.55 -17.97 35.90
CA HIS A 5 -39.98 -19.26 36.22
C HIS A 5 -39.06 -19.09 37.44
N SER A 6 -39.70 -19.24 38.60
CA SER A 6 -39.07 -19.48 39.88
C SER A 6 -38.45 -20.88 39.88
N SER A 7 -37.14 -20.98 39.65
CA SER A 7 -36.38 -22.17 40.01
C SER A 7 -35.94 -22.02 41.47
N SER A 8 -36.55 -22.82 42.35
CA SER A 8 -36.24 -22.91 43.77
C SER A 8 -34.76 -23.20 44.05
N PRO A 9 -34.21 -22.67 45.16
CA PRO A 9 -32.83 -22.91 45.57
C PRO A 9 -32.69 -24.35 46.07
N VAL A 10 -31.84 -25.14 45.40
CA VAL A 10 -31.43 -26.47 45.86
C VAL A 10 -30.42 -26.29 47.02
N PRO A 11 -30.56 -27.06 48.11
CA PRO A 11 -30.07 -26.68 49.42
C PRO A 11 -28.56 -26.87 49.58
N GLN A 12 -27.99 -26.04 50.46
CA GLN A 12 -26.63 -26.13 50.98
C GLN A 12 -26.35 -27.55 51.48
N GLY A 13 -25.64 -28.34 50.67
CA GLY A 13 -25.02 -29.58 51.11
C GLY A 13 -23.90 -29.26 52.08
N SER A 14 -24.17 -29.46 53.35
CA SER A 14 -23.19 -29.36 54.43
C SER A 14 -22.15 -30.47 54.31
N SER A 15 -20.89 -30.08 54.52
CA SER A 15 -19.83 -30.90 55.12
C SER A 15 -19.51 -32.24 54.44
N SER A 16 -18.53 -32.24 53.55
CA SER A 16 -17.31 -33.05 53.76
C SER A 16 -16.29 -32.68 52.69
N ASP A 17 -15.35 -31.82 53.06
CA ASP A 17 -14.10 -31.67 52.34
C ASP A 17 -13.39 -33.03 52.35
N VAL A 18 -13.55 -33.79 51.27
CA VAL A 18 -12.79 -34.99 51.00
C VAL A 18 -11.38 -34.54 50.61
N PHE A 19 -10.59 -34.19 51.62
CA PHE A 19 -9.15 -34.12 51.51
C PHE A 19 -8.65 -35.52 51.18
N PHE A 20 -8.38 -35.77 49.90
CA PHE A 20 -7.53 -36.87 49.44
C PHE A 20 -6.10 -36.62 49.95
N LYS A 21 -5.89 -36.84 51.25
CA LYS A 21 -4.56 -36.91 51.84
C LYS A 21 -4.00 -38.27 51.47
N ILE A 22 -3.27 -38.30 50.36
CA ILE A 22 -2.47 -39.44 49.93
C ILE A 22 -1.55 -39.80 51.10
N GLU A 23 -1.83 -40.93 51.74
CA GLU A 23 -0.92 -41.56 52.69
C GLU A 23 0.35 -41.93 51.92
N VAL A 24 1.38 -41.10 52.07
CA VAL A 24 2.73 -41.44 51.64
C VAL A 24 3.30 -42.34 52.72
N ASP A 25 3.15 -43.63 52.48
CA ASP A 25 3.73 -44.74 53.24
C ASP A 25 5.22 -44.47 53.54
N PRO A 26 5.67 -44.47 54.83
CA PRO A 26 7.04 -44.13 55.22
C PRO A 26 8.10 -45.15 54.76
N SER A 27 7.72 -46.16 54.00
CA SER A 27 8.57 -47.32 53.66
C SER A 27 9.31 -47.22 52.32
N LYS A 28 9.22 -46.11 51.58
CA LYS A 28 9.99 -45.96 50.33
C LYS A 28 11.43 -45.50 50.57
N HIS A 29 12.24 -46.51 50.88
CA HIS A 29 13.70 -46.55 50.84
C HIS A 29 14.30 -45.58 49.80
N ILE A 30 14.86 -44.47 50.29
CA ILE A 30 15.82 -43.67 49.53
C ILE A 30 17.01 -44.58 49.27
N ARG A 31 17.23 -44.88 47.98
CA ARG A 31 18.35 -45.67 47.48
C ARG A 31 19.66 -45.04 47.98
N PRO A 32 20.51 -45.77 48.71
CA PRO A 32 21.77 -45.24 49.21
C PRO A 32 22.70 -44.95 48.04
N VAL A 33 23.22 -43.72 48.01
CA VAL A 33 24.29 -43.29 47.12
C VAL A 33 25.52 -44.17 47.41
N PRO A 34 26.26 -44.65 46.39
CA PRO A 34 27.36 -45.59 46.59
C PRO A 34 28.45 -44.98 47.48
N SER A 35 28.73 -45.64 48.60
CA SER A 35 29.87 -45.35 49.46
C SER A 35 31.18 -45.51 48.68
N LEU A 36 31.90 -44.40 48.49
CA LEU A 36 33.27 -44.43 48.02
C LEU A 36 34.17 -45.19 49.02
N PRO A 37 35.23 -45.88 48.55
CA PRO A 37 35.93 -46.88 49.33
C PRO A 37 36.71 -46.29 50.50
N ASP A 38 36.59 -46.99 51.62
CA ASP A 38 37.31 -46.78 52.87
C ASP A 38 38.81 -47.12 52.66
N VAL A 39 39.60 -46.13 52.25
CA VAL A 39 41.07 -46.26 52.17
C VAL A 39 41.66 -45.69 53.46
N CYS A 40 41.53 -46.44 54.56
CA CYS A 40 42.37 -46.23 55.73
C CYS A 40 43.85 -46.37 55.30
N PRO A 41 44.67 -45.31 55.40
CA PRO A 41 46.09 -45.42 55.12
C PRO A 41 46.72 -46.27 56.21
N LYS A 42 47.40 -47.36 55.81
CA LYS A 42 48.24 -48.16 56.71
C LYS A 42 49.23 -47.22 57.42
N GLU A 43 49.13 -47.15 58.74
CA GLU A 43 50.15 -46.51 59.59
C GLU A 43 51.52 -47.13 59.29
N PRO A 44 52.53 -46.33 58.92
CA PRO A 44 53.89 -46.82 58.82
C PRO A 44 54.40 -47.07 60.23
N THR A 45 54.57 -48.36 60.55
CA THR A 45 55.41 -48.82 61.65
C THR A 45 56.85 -48.43 61.32
N GLY A 46 57.30 -47.29 61.83
CA GLY A 46 58.66 -46.78 61.62
C GLY A 46 59.14 -46.07 62.87
N ASP A 47 60.20 -46.62 63.47
CA ASP A 47 60.74 -46.27 64.78
C ASP A 47 60.95 -44.77 65.02
N SER A 48 60.50 -44.37 66.20
CA SER A 48 60.59 -43.04 66.80
C SER A 48 62.00 -42.70 67.24
N HIS A 49 62.97 -42.65 66.32
CA HIS A 49 64.30 -42.08 66.63
C HIS A 49 65.05 -41.67 65.35
N SER A 50 64.83 -40.44 64.86
CA SER A 50 65.86 -39.58 64.24
C SER A 50 65.23 -38.34 63.58
N LEU A 51 64.90 -37.33 64.38
CA LEU A 51 64.59 -35.98 63.90
C LEU A 51 65.90 -35.19 63.68
N TYR A 52 66.61 -35.44 62.58
CA TYR A 52 67.65 -34.52 62.09
C TYR A 52 67.65 -34.46 60.55
N VAL A 53 67.05 -33.38 60.04
CA VAL A 53 67.34 -32.62 58.82
C VAL A 53 67.68 -33.44 57.55
N ALA A 54 66.68 -33.72 56.72
CA ALA A 54 66.85 -33.98 55.29
C ALA A 54 66.52 -32.70 54.49
N PRO A 55 67.32 -32.30 53.49
CA PRO A 55 67.10 -31.11 52.68
C PRO A 55 66.03 -31.36 51.60
N SER A 56 65.08 -30.43 51.46
CA SER A 56 64.04 -30.46 50.42
C SER A 56 64.65 -30.40 49.01
N LEU A 57 64.35 -31.39 48.17
CA LEU A 57 64.88 -31.58 46.81
C LEU A 57 64.20 -30.73 45.72
N VAL A 58 63.39 -29.74 46.08
CA VAL A 58 62.72 -28.85 45.10
C VAL A 58 63.03 -27.41 45.45
N THR A 59 63.77 -26.75 44.56
CA THR A 59 64.06 -25.32 44.64
C THR A 59 62.76 -24.55 44.45
N ASP A 60 62.14 -24.16 45.56
CA ASP A 60 60.90 -23.39 45.58
C ASP A 60 61.18 -22.02 44.94
N GLN A 61 60.78 -21.82 43.68
CA GLN A 61 61.08 -20.57 42.96
C GLN A 61 60.36 -19.36 43.57
N HIS A 62 59.36 -19.57 44.41
CA HIS A 62 58.72 -18.51 45.17
C HIS A 62 58.55 -18.94 46.61
N ARG A 63 59.16 -18.18 47.52
CA ARG A 63 58.94 -18.31 48.96
C ARG A 63 57.43 -18.19 49.21
N TRP A 64 56.78 -19.28 49.61
CA TRP A 64 55.38 -19.25 49.98
C TRP A 64 55.12 -18.09 50.94
N THR A 65 54.25 -17.16 50.53
CA THR A 65 53.72 -16.10 51.39
C THR A 65 52.25 -16.34 51.62
N VAL A 66 51.69 -15.78 52.70
CA VAL A 66 50.26 -15.90 53.04
C VAL A 66 49.33 -15.54 51.86
N TYR A 67 49.77 -14.68 50.95
CA TYR A 67 49.00 -14.29 49.75
C TYR A 67 48.89 -15.40 48.69
N HIS A 68 49.76 -16.42 48.72
CA HIS A 68 49.69 -17.59 47.83
C HIS A 68 48.70 -18.65 48.34
N SER A 69 47.94 -18.42 49.40
CA SER A 69 46.97 -19.40 49.91
C SER A 69 45.71 -19.59 49.03
N LYS A 70 45.67 -18.98 47.83
CA LYS A 70 44.55 -19.10 46.87
C LYS A 70 44.50 -20.45 46.12
N VAL A 71 45.44 -21.36 46.36
CA VAL A 71 45.53 -22.63 45.61
C VAL A 71 44.45 -23.63 46.05
N ASN A 72 43.80 -24.24 45.05
CA ASN A 72 42.91 -25.40 45.17
C ASN A 72 43.64 -26.56 45.87
N LEU A 73 43.42 -26.72 47.19
CA LEU A 73 44.07 -27.75 48.01
C LEU A 73 43.89 -29.17 47.42
N PRO A 74 42.69 -29.58 46.95
CA PRO A 74 42.53 -30.84 46.22
C PRO A 74 43.36 -30.97 44.94
N ALA A 75 43.48 -29.91 44.12
CA ALA A 75 44.29 -29.96 42.90
C ALA A 75 45.79 -29.98 43.19
N ALA A 76 46.25 -29.24 44.21
CA ALA A 76 47.63 -29.28 44.69
C ALA A 76 48.00 -30.66 45.24
N LEU A 77 47.06 -31.34 45.91
CA LEU A 77 47.22 -32.72 46.36
C LEU A 77 47.25 -33.72 45.20
N ASN A 78 46.48 -33.47 44.13
CA ASN A 78 46.43 -34.37 42.97
C ASN A 78 47.61 -34.20 41.99
N ASP A 79 48.10 -32.97 41.75
CA ASP A 79 49.38 -32.73 41.06
C ASP A 79 49.96 -31.33 41.40
N PRO A 80 50.98 -31.24 42.26
CA PRO A 80 51.57 -29.96 42.66
C PRO A 80 52.37 -29.26 41.54
N ARG A 81 52.56 -29.88 40.37
CA ARG A 81 53.34 -29.27 39.26
C ARG A 81 52.52 -28.32 38.40
N LEU A 82 51.19 -28.34 38.49
CA LEU A 82 50.29 -27.53 37.66
C LEU A 82 49.83 -26.25 38.40
N ALA A 83 50.75 -25.33 38.67
CA ALA A 83 50.46 -24.05 39.34
C ALA A 83 49.52 -23.11 38.53
N LYS A 84 49.29 -23.36 37.23
CA LYS A 84 48.56 -22.42 36.35
C LYS A 84 47.03 -22.41 36.48
N ARG A 85 46.41 -23.06 37.46
CA ARG A 85 44.94 -23.11 37.64
C ARG A 85 44.38 -22.24 38.78
N GLU A 86 45.16 -21.27 39.27
CA GLU A 86 44.76 -20.42 40.39
C GLU A 86 43.59 -19.47 40.06
N SER A 87 43.39 -19.05 38.80
CA SER A 87 42.38 -18.04 38.43
C SER A 87 40.99 -18.58 38.08
N ASP A 88 40.87 -19.82 37.59
CA ASP A 88 39.61 -20.34 37.01
C ASP A 88 38.61 -20.93 38.02
N PHE A 89 38.96 -20.97 39.31
CA PHE A 89 38.10 -21.60 40.33
C PHE A 89 36.79 -20.84 40.55
N PHE A 90 36.85 -19.51 40.65
CA PHE A 90 35.70 -18.71 41.07
C PHE A 90 34.70 -18.48 39.93
N THR A 91 35.18 -18.21 38.71
CA THR A 91 34.32 -18.03 37.53
C THR A 91 33.55 -19.30 37.18
N LYS A 92 34.13 -20.49 37.42
CA LYS A 92 33.44 -21.77 37.17
C LYS A 92 32.34 -22.07 38.20
N THR A 93 32.50 -21.60 39.44
CA THR A 93 31.59 -21.93 40.55
C THR A 93 30.49 -20.90 40.71
N TRP A 94 30.76 -19.61 40.45
CA TRP A 94 29.85 -18.50 40.70
C TRP A 94 29.43 -17.72 39.45
N GLY A 95 29.89 -18.14 38.27
CA GLY A 95 29.54 -17.52 36.99
C GLY A 95 30.61 -16.52 36.51
N LEU A 96 30.52 -16.15 35.23
CA LEU A 96 31.48 -15.27 34.56
C LEU A 96 31.52 -13.86 35.14
N ASP A 97 30.47 -13.44 35.85
CA ASP A 97 30.35 -12.10 36.45
C ASP A 97 31.19 -11.93 37.73
N PHE A 98 31.79 -13.01 38.26
CA PHE A 98 32.62 -12.96 39.47
C PHE A 98 34.06 -12.51 39.13
N VAL A 99 34.28 -11.19 39.10
CA VAL A 99 35.60 -10.56 38.88
C VAL A 99 36.15 -10.01 40.21
N ASP A 100 37.44 -10.22 40.49
CA ASP A 100 38.15 -9.65 41.66
C ASP A 100 37.95 -8.11 41.64
N THR A 101 37.13 -7.61 42.56
CA THR A 101 36.89 -6.17 42.72
C THR A 101 37.83 -5.65 43.80
N GLU A 102 38.48 -4.50 43.57
CA GLU A 102 39.32 -3.89 44.60
C GLU A 102 38.48 -3.56 45.84
N VAL A 103 38.78 -4.23 46.97
CA VAL A 103 38.15 -3.93 48.25
C VAL A 103 38.75 -2.63 48.77
N ILE A 104 38.00 -1.55 48.66
CA ILE A 104 38.37 -0.23 49.16
C ILE A 104 38.64 -0.35 50.68
N PRO A 105 39.79 0.14 51.19
CA PRO A 105 40.08 0.13 52.62
C PRO A 105 38.96 0.80 53.41
N SER A 106 38.51 0.15 54.49
CA SER A 106 37.49 0.74 55.37
C SER A 106 38.03 2.01 56.02
N PHE A 107 37.39 3.15 55.74
CA PHE A 107 37.72 4.45 56.34
C PHE A 107 37.62 4.48 57.88
N TYR A 108 37.03 3.45 58.50
CA TYR A 108 36.78 3.37 59.94
C TYR A 108 37.89 2.65 60.72
N LEU A 109 38.87 2.02 60.07
CA LEU A 109 39.93 1.28 60.73
C LEU A 109 41.25 2.08 60.72
N PRO A 110 41.80 2.46 61.88
CA PRO A 110 43.09 3.15 61.95
C PRO A 110 44.24 2.23 61.53
N GLN A 111 45.22 2.79 60.82
CA GLN A 111 46.39 2.07 60.34
C GLN A 111 47.34 1.75 61.51
N ILE A 112 47.46 0.47 61.87
CA ILE A 112 48.27 0.03 63.00
C ILE A 112 49.74 -0.06 62.57
N SER A 113 50.60 0.78 63.15
CA SER A 113 52.04 0.75 62.91
C SER A 113 52.81 0.15 64.10
N LYS A 114 54.10 -0.15 63.88
CA LYS A 114 55.01 -0.65 64.93
C LYS A 114 55.17 0.37 66.07
N GLU A 115 55.00 1.67 65.81
CA GLU A 115 55.09 2.71 66.84
C GLU A 115 54.08 2.51 67.96
N HIS A 116 52.87 2.02 67.64
CA HIS A 116 51.82 1.79 68.63
C HIS A 116 52.19 0.74 69.70
N PHE A 117 53.13 -0.15 69.40
CA PHE A 117 53.59 -1.19 70.33
C PHE A 117 54.79 -0.75 71.20
N THR A 118 55.42 0.37 70.88
CA THR A 118 56.66 0.82 71.56
C THR A 118 56.46 1.04 73.06
N VAL A 119 55.31 1.60 73.45
CA VAL A 119 54.95 1.86 74.85
C VAL A 119 54.83 0.53 75.62
N TYR A 120 54.12 -0.43 75.06
CA TYR A 120 53.96 -1.76 75.66
C TYR A 120 55.32 -2.47 75.80
N GLN A 121 56.17 -2.38 74.78
CA GLN A 121 57.49 -3.00 74.79
C GLN A 121 58.39 -2.37 75.86
N GLN A 122 58.33 -1.06 76.08
CA GLN A 122 59.08 -0.39 77.16
C GLN A 122 58.60 -0.78 78.56
N GLU A 123 57.29 -0.90 78.80
CA GLU A 123 56.77 -1.36 80.09
C GLU A 123 57.21 -2.79 80.44
N ILE A 124 57.13 -3.71 79.48
CA ILE A 124 57.52 -5.12 79.69
C ILE A 124 59.01 -5.21 80.04
N SER A 125 59.84 -4.39 79.39
CA SER A 125 61.29 -4.34 79.60
C SER A 125 61.65 -3.89 81.03
N GLN A 126 60.87 -2.98 81.62
CA GLN A 126 61.05 -2.56 83.01
C GLN A 126 60.65 -3.65 84.00
N ARG A 127 59.52 -4.34 83.77
CA ARG A 127 59.09 -5.45 84.63
C ARG A 127 60.07 -6.62 84.62
N GLU A 128 60.62 -6.95 83.46
CA GLU A 128 61.67 -7.96 83.33
C GLU A 128 62.90 -7.61 84.19
N LYS A 129 63.37 -6.34 84.15
CA LYS A 129 64.50 -5.87 84.98
C LYS A 129 64.21 -5.93 86.48
N ILE A 130 62.98 -5.63 86.89
CA ILE A 130 62.56 -5.74 88.30
C ILE A 130 62.54 -7.21 88.73
N HIS A 131 62.03 -8.10 87.89
CA HIS A 131 61.99 -9.53 88.17
C HIS A 131 63.40 -10.13 88.33
N GLU A 132 64.36 -9.75 87.45
CA GLU A 132 65.76 -10.15 87.58
C GLU A 132 66.40 -9.66 88.89
N ARG A 133 66.06 -8.46 89.37
CA ARG A 133 66.53 -7.99 90.69
C ARG A 133 65.99 -8.83 91.85
N CYS A 134 64.72 -9.20 91.81
CA CYS A 134 64.08 -9.95 92.90
C CYS A 134 64.60 -11.38 93.01
N LYS A 135 65.03 -11.99 91.91
CA LYS A 135 65.60 -13.35 91.90
C LYS A 135 66.84 -13.50 92.80
N ASN A 136 67.59 -12.41 93.02
CA ASN A 136 68.82 -12.42 93.83
C ASN A 136 68.59 -12.18 95.33
N ILE A 137 67.37 -11.90 95.78
CA ILE A 137 67.08 -11.54 97.18
C ILE A 137 66.62 -12.73 98.04
N CYS A 138 66.37 -13.91 97.46
CA CYS A 138 66.06 -15.13 98.24
C CYS A 138 67.34 -15.94 98.52
N PRO A 139 67.93 -15.94 99.73
CA PRO A 139 69.07 -16.77 100.05
C PRO A 139 68.59 -18.18 100.42
N PRO A 140 69.28 -19.25 99.95
CA PRO A 140 68.92 -20.63 100.23
C PRO A 140 69.15 -20.98 101.72
N LYS A 141 68.10 -21.56 102.32
CA LYS A 141 67.90 -22.28 103.59
C LYS A 141 68.92 -22.37 104.75
N ASP A 142 70.19 -21.98 104.64
CA ASP A 142 71.20 -22.34 105.66
C ASP A 142 71.62 -21.22 106.63
N THR A 143 71.06 -20.01 106.52
CA THR A 143 71.35 -18.94 107.51
C THR A 143 70.31 -18.87 108.65
N PHE A 144 69.31 -19.76 108.64
CA PHE A 144 68.21 -19.77 109.61
C PHE A 144 68.63 -20.20 111.03
N GLU A 145 69.85 -20.70 111.23
CA GLU A 145 70.29 -21.20 112.55
C GLU A 145 71.06 -20.18 113.41
N ARG A 146 71.57 -19.06 112.86
CA ARG A 146 72.49 -18.22 113.66
C ARG A 146 71.83 -17.11 114.47
N THR A 147 70.70 -16.56 114.04
CA THR A 147 70.06 -15.44 114.75
C THR A 147 69.05 -15.90 115.82
N LEU A 148 68.61 -17.15 115.78
CA LEU A 148 67.68 -17.70 116.76
C LEU A 148 68.35 -18.16 118.06
N LEU A 149 69.69 -18.36 118.08
CA LEU A 149 70.37 -18.87 119.28
C LEU A 149 70.24 -17.94 120.50
N HIS A 150 70.12 -16.62 120.32
CA HIS A 150 70.04 -15.70 121.46
C HIS A 150 68.66 -15.60 122.13
N THR A 151 67.58 -15.91 121.42
CA THR A 151 66.24 -15.96 122.02
C THR A 151 65.83 -17.37 122.39
N HIS A 152 66.35 -18.38 121.69
CA HIS A 152 66.11 -19.77 122.07
C HIS A 152 66.78 -20.15 123.37
N ASP A 153 67.86 -19.48 123.82
CA ASP A 153 68.44 -19.83 125.12
C ASP A 153 67.45 -19.58 126.26
N LYS A 154 66.64 -18.51 126.22
CA LYS A 154 65.58 -18.30 127.22
C LYS A 154 64.42 -19.27 127.03
N SER A 155 63.85 -19.41 125.83
CA SER A 155 62.71 -20.33 125.67
C SER A 155 63.08 -21.80 125.87
N ARG A 156 64.33 -22.20 125.56
CA ARG A 156 64.86 -23.54 125.82
C ARG A 156 65.17 -23.76 127.29
N THR A 157 65.72 -22.76 128.00
CA THR A 157 65.87 -22.88 129.48
C THR A 157 64.52 -22.84 130.18
N ASP A 158 63.52 -22.11 129.66
CA ASP A 158 62.16 -22.11 130.18
C ASP A 158 61.44 -23.44 129.89
N LEU A 159 61.57 -24.01 128.69
CA LEU A 159 61.05 -25.36 128.40
C LEU A 159 61.76 -26.45 129.22
N GLU A 160 63.05 -26.29 129.54
CA GLU A 160 63.77 -27.21 130.43
C GLU A 160 63.26 -27.19 131.87
N GLN A 161 62.57 -26.12 132.31
CA GLN A 161 61.89 -26.10 133.61
C GLN A 161 60.71 -27.06 133.64
N VAL A 162 60.07 -27.34 132.49
CA VAL A 162 58.98 -28.31 132.37
C VAL A 162 59.59 -29.72 132.40
N PRO A 163 59.22 -30.58 133.36
CA PRO A 163 59.74 -31.93 133.45
C PRO A 163 59.57 -32.67 132.13
N LYS A 164 60.67 -33.23 131.62
CA LYS A 164 60.68 -33.98 130.34
C LYS A 164 59.67 -35.12 130.30
N ILE A 165 59.17 -35.56 131.46
CA ILE A 165 58.09 -36.55 131.55
C ILE A 165 56.80 -36.06 130.88
N PHE A 166 56.49 -34.75 130.92
CA PHE A 166 55.32 -34.17 130.24
C PHE A 166 55.51 -34.04 128.72
N MET A 167 56.75 -34.09 128.24
CA MET A 167 57.07 -34.06 126.81
C MET A 167 57.19 -35.47 126.20
N LYS A 168 57.06 -36.53 127.01
CA LYS A 168 57.06 -37.90 126.48
C LYS A 168 55.76 -38.17 125.73
N PRO A 169 55.82 -38.75 124.52
CA PRO A 169 54.62 -39.12 123.77
C PRO A 169 53.79 -40.21 124.47
N ASP A 170 54.42 -41.00 125.35
CA ASP A 170 53.91 -42.12 126.13
C ASP A 170 53.65 -41.74 127.61
N PHE A 171 53.45 -40.46 127.91
CA PHE A 171 53.05 -39.99 129.23
C PHE A 171 51.66 -40.54 129.64
N ALA A 172 51.64 -41.42 130.64
CA ALA A 172 50.41 -42.07 131.11
C ALA A 172 50.32 -42.00 132.65
N LEU A 173 49.22 -41.43 133.16
CA LEU A 173 48.97 -41.21 134.59
C LEU A 173 48.53 -42.48 135.34
N ASP A 174 48.28 -43.57 134.63
CA ASP A 174 47.88 -44.89 135.15
C ASP A 174 49.08 -45.72 135.66
N ASP A 175 50.26 -45.51 135.09
CA ASP A 175 51.48 -46.15 135.52
C ASP A 175 51.91 -45.65 136.91
N SER A 176 51.97 -46.55 137.90
CA SER A 176 52.24 -46.23 139.30
C SER A 176 53.58 -45.49 139.49
N LEU A 177 54.57 -45.75 138.64
CA LEU A 177 55.86 -45.06 138.65
C LEU A 177 55.74 -43.63 138.11
N THR A 178 55.03 -43.46 137.00
CA THR A 178 54.78 -42.15 136.37
C THR A 178 53.90 -41.27 137.27
N PHE A 179 52.85 -41.84 137.87
CA PHE A 179 52.01 -41.17 138.86
C PHE A 179 52.81 -40.76 140.10
N ASN A 180 53.65 -41.64 140.67
CA ASN A 180 54.53 -41.27 141.80
C ASN A 180 55.55 -40.18 141.43
N SER A 181 55.95 -40.09 140.17
CA SER A 181 56.89 -39.07 139.67
C SER A 181 56.21 -37.70 139.53
N VAL A 182 54.93 -37.67 139.16
CA VAL A 182 54.12 -36.45 139.07
C VAL A 182 53.58 -36.03 140.44
N LEU A 183 53.23 -37.00 141.31
CA LEU A 183 52.66 -36.84 142.64
C LEU A 183 53.40 -37.74 143.67
N PRO A 184 54.50 -37.28 144.29
CA PRO A 184 55.21 -38.08 145.29
C PRO A 184 54.40 -38.22 146.58
N TRP A 185 53.99 -39.45 146.93
CA TRP A 185 53.22 -39.75 148.15
C TRP A 185 53.97 -39.39 149.46
N SER A 186 55.28 -39.15 149.41
CA SER A 186 56.06 -38.64 150.55
C SER A 186 55.56 -37.29 151.06
N HIS A 187 54.79 -36.54 150.26
CA HIS A 187 54.15 -35.30 150.70
C HIS A 187 52.84 -35.52 151.49
N PHE A 188 52.32 -36.74 151.56
CA PHE A 188 51.02 -37.05 152.18
C PHE A 188 51.09 -38.02 153.38
N ASN A 189 52.22 -38.73 153.62
CA ASN A 189 52.33 -39.75 154.68
C ASN A 189 53.07 -39.25 155.95
N THR A 190 52.34 -38.73 156.95
CA THR A 190 52.68 -38.93 158.38
C THR A 190 51.40 -39.01 159.20
N ALA A 191 50.95 -40.23 159.44
CA ALA A 191 49.87 -40.54 160.36
C ALA A 191 50.28 -40.20 161.81
N GLY A 192 49.52 -39.36 162.52
CA GLY A 192 49.57 -39.32 163.99
C GLY A 192 49.59 -37.97 164.72
N GLY A 193 49.52 -36.81 164.05
CA GLY A 193 49.41 -35.51 164.73
C GLY A 193 48.52 -34.53 163.96
N LYS A 194 47.59 -33.88 164.65
CA LYS A 194 46.65 -32.88 164.11
C LYS A 194 47.33 -31.85 163.21
N GLY A 195 46.68 -31.54 162.09
CA GLY A 195 47.27 -30.92 160.90
C GLY A 195 47.62 -29.43 160.98
N ASN A 196 48.66 -29.07 160.21
CA ASN A 196 48.75 -27.82 159.45
C ASN A 196 49.91 -27.79 158.42
N ARG A 197 50.73 -28.85 158.27
CA ARG A 197 51.83 -28.89 157.27
C ARG A 197 51.45 -29.50 155.91
N ASP A 198 50.47 -30.40 155.85
CA ASP A 198 50.22 -31.20 154.64
C ASP A 198 49.58 -30.38 153.49
N ALA A 199 48.72 -29.42 153.82
CA ALA A 199 48.03 -28.56 152.84
C ALA A 199 48.96 -27.59 152.09
N ALA A 200 50.16 -27.31 152.62
CA ALA A 200 51.13 -26.46 151.94
C ALA A 200 51.83 -27.17 150.77
N SER A 201 51.90 -28.50 150.78
CA SER A 201 52.64 -29.27 149.78
C SER A 201 51.88 -29.42 148.44
N SER A 202 50.55 -29.60 148.49
CA SER A 202 49.71 -29.81 147.31
C SER A 202 49.45 -28.53 146.51
N LYS A 203 49.30 -27.38 147.18
CA LYS A 203 49.17 -26.06 146.53
C LYS A 203 50.41 -25.71 145.70
N LEU A 204 51.60 -26.00 146.22
CA LEU A 204 52.87 -25.75 145.54
C LEU A 204 53.02 -26.56 144.24
N LEU A 205 52.47 -27.78 144.19
CA LEU A 205 52.50 -28.61 142.99
C LEU A 205 51.55 -28.09 141.90
N GLN A 206 50.35 -27.64 142.27
CA GLN A 206 49.40 -27.05 141.33
C GLN A 206 49.93 -25.75 140.70
N GLU A 207 50.56 -24.89 141.49
CA GLU A 207 51.23 -23.68 140.99
C GLU A 207 52.34 -24.01 139.99
N LYS A 208 53.14 -25.06 140.25
CA LYS A 208 54.17 -25.53 139.31
C LYS A 208 53.60 -25.98 137.97
N LEU A 209 52.50 -26.74 137.96
CA LEU A 209 51.88 -27.22 136.73
C LEU A 209 51.28 -26.06 135.90
N SER A 210 50.67 -25.08 136.56
CA SER A 210 50.15 -23.87 135.89
C SER A 210 51.27 -23.10 135.20
N HIS A 211 52.41 -22.92 135.87
CA HIS A 211 53.59 -22.25 135.31
C HIS A 211 54.13 -22.95 134.04
N TYR A 212 54.08 -24.29 134.00
CA TYR A 212 54.48 -25.06 132.82
C TYR A 212 53.55 -24.86 131.62
N LEU A 213 52.24 -24.72 131.84
CA LEU A 213 51.28 -24.43 130.78
C LEU A 213 51.50 -23.05 130.17
N ASP A 214 51.70 -22.03 131.01
CA ASP A 214 51.97 -20.66 130.56
C ASP A 214 53.22 -20.59 129.67
N ILE A 215 54.30 -21.31 130.02
CA ILE A 215 55.51 -21.40 129.20
C ILE A 215 55.21 -21.96 127.80
N VAL A 216 54.38 -23.00 127.70
CA VAL A 216 54.04 -23.63 126.42
C VAL A 216 53.15 -22.71 125.58
N GLU A 217 52.15 -22.06 126.18
CA GLU A 217 51.26 -21.12 125.49
C GLU A 217 52.02 -19.91 124.92
N VAL A 218 52.95 -19.34 125.69
CA VAL A 218 53.80 -18.23 125.25
C VAL A 218 54.62 -18.63 124.02
N ASN A 219 55.15 -19.86 123.99
CA ASN A 219 55.95 -20.33 122.85
C ASN A 219 55.11 -20.54 121.59
N ILE A 220 53.88 -21.08 121.70
CA ILE A 220 52.98 -21.24 120.55
C ILE A 220 52.57 -19.87 119.98
N ALA A 221 52.21 -18.92 120.83
CA ALA A 221 51.86 -17.57 120.41
C ALA A 221 53.03 -16.88 119.69
N HIS A 222 54.26 -17.09 120.17
CA HIS A 222 55.46 -16.59 119.51
C HIS A 222 55.68 -17.22 118.13
N GLN A 223 55.46 -18.52 117.99
CA GLN A 223 55.64 -19.21 116.72
C GLN A 223 54.58 -18.82 115.67
N ILE A 224 53.34 -18.58 116.12
CA ILE A 224 52.25 -18.05 115.28
C ILE A 224 52.56 -16.63 114.81
N SER A 225 53.06 -15.77 115.69
CA SER A 225 53.38 -14.38 115.32
C SER A 225 54.49 -14.31 114.27
N LEU A 226 55.53 -15.16 114.40
CA LEU A 226 56.62 -15.26 113.42
C LEU A 226 56.16 -15.70 112.02
N ARG A 227 55.09 -16.48 111.90
CA ARG A 227 54.58 -16.98 110.60
C ARG A 227 53.42 -16.15 110.03
N SER A 228 52.85 -15.24 110.81
CA SER A 228 51.60 -14.54 110.49
C SER A 228 51.69 -13.62 109.25
N GLU A 229 52.79 -12.89 109.06
CA GLU A 229 52.92 -11.89 107.99
C GLU A 229 52.86 -12.51 106.58
N ALA A 230 53.50 -13.66 106.38
CA ALA A 230 53.49 -14.39 105.11
C ALA A 230 52.08 -14.91 104.74
N PHE A 231 51.28 -15.29 105.73
CA PHE A 231 49.90 -15.73 105.52
C PHE A 231 49.01 -14.58 105.04
N PHE A 232 49.13 -13.40 105.65
CA PHE A 232 48.35 -12.22 105.24
C PHE A 232 48.74 -11.72 103.85
N HIS A 233 50.04 -11.71 103.51
CA HIS A 233 50.48 -11.29 102.18
C HIS A 233 49.95 -12.19 101.06
N ALA A 234 49.98 -13.51 101.27
CA ALA A 234 49.39 -14.47 100.33
C ALA A 234 47.89 -14.24 100.18
N MET A 235 47.18 -14.03 101.29
CA MET A 235 45.74 -13.76 101.29
C MET A 235 45.38 -12.46 100.55
N THR A 236 46.14 -11.37 100.75
CA THR A 236 45.93 -10.09 100.05
C THR A 236 46.16 -10.24 98.54
N SER A 237 47.23 -10.90 98.12
CA SER A 237 47.53 -11.11 96.68
C SER A 237 46.46 -11.95 95.98
N GLN A 238 45.91 -12.95 96.68
CA GLN A 238 44.85 -13.79 96.15
C GLN A 238 43.53 -13.01 96.06
N HIS A 239 43.27 -12.10 96.99
CA HIS A 239 42.12 -11.20 96.95
C HIS A 239 42.22 -10.21 95.78
N GLU A 240 43.38 -9.56 95.58
CA GLU A 240 43.60 -8.65 94.45
C GLU A 240 43.46 -9.36 93.10
N LEU A 241 44.05 -10.55 92.94
CA LEU A 241 43.92 -11.34 91.72
C LEU A 241 42.46 -11.72 91.43
N GLN A 242 41.70 -12.08 92.47
CA GLN A 242 40.28 -12.39 92.34
C GLN A 242 39.47 -11.16 91.90
N ASP A 243 39.84 -9.97 92.37
CA ASP A 243 39.20 -8.71 91.99
C ASP A 243 39.53 -8.30 90.54
N TYR A 244 40.78 -8.47 90.11
CA TYR A 244 41.18 -8.29 88.71
C TYR A 244 40.47 -9.27 87.79
N LEU A 245 40.44 -10.56 88.15
CA LEU A 245 39.75 -11.59 87.37
C LEU A 245 38.26 -11.26 87.21
N ARG A 246 37.63 -10.75 88.28
CA ARG A 246 36.24 -10.30 88.24
C ARG A 246 36.04 -9.13 87.28
N LYS A 247 36.90 -8.09 87.35
CA LYS A 247 36.85 -6.93 86.44
C LYS A 247 37.08 -7.35 84.98
N THR A 248 38.05 -8.21 84.71
CA THR A 248 38.33 -8.71 83.35
C THR A 248 37.19 -9.57 82.82
N SER A 249 36.63 -10.46 83.65
CA SER A 249 35.46 -11.26 83.26
C SER A 249 34.26 -10.37 82.92
N GLN A 250 34.06 -9.27 83.66
CA GLN A 250 32.99 -8.31 83.39
C GLN A 250 33.24 -7.54 82.10
N ALA A 251 34.48 -7.12 81.82
CA ALA A 251 34.86 -6.46 80.57
C ALA A 251 34.68 -7.40 79.35
N VAL A 252 35.06 -8.67 79.46
CA VAL A 252 34.87 -9.68 78.41
C VAL A 252 33.38 -9.93 78.14
N LYS A 253 32.55 -9.98 79.18
CA LYS A 253 31.09 -10.08 79.02
C LYS A 253 30.54 -8.88 78.24
N MET A 254 30.87 -7.67 78.67
CA MET A 254 30.46 -6.44 77.97
C MET A 254 30.91 -6.41 76.50
N LEU A 255 32.12 -6.88 76.20
CA LEU A 255 32.62 -6.96 74.82
C LEU A 255 31.83 -7.98 73.99
N ARG A 256 31.55 -9.17 74.54
CA ARG A 256 30.73 -10.20 73.86
C ARG A 256 29.31 -9.71 73.59
N ASP A 257 28.71 -9.02 74.56
CA ASP A 257 27.36 -8.45 74.41
C ASP A 257 27.35 -7.37 73.30
N LYS A 258 28.37 -6.50 73.25
CA LYS A 258 28.51 -5.51 72.16
C LYS A 258 28.73 -6.16 70.79
N ILE A 259 29.55 -7.21 70.69
CA ILE A 259 29.78 -7.92 69.43
C ILE A 259 28.49 -8.60 68.97
N ALA A 260 27.74 -9.24 69.87
CA ALA A 260 26.46 -9.84 69.55
C ALA A 260 25.44 -8.78 69.08
N GLN A 261 25.46 -7.58 69.67
CA GLN A 261 24.64 -6.46 69.21
C GLN A 261 25.04 -5.98 67.82
N ILE A 262 26.34 -5.87 67.54
CA ILE A 262 26.87 -5.53 66.21
C ILE A 262 26.48 -6.59 65.19
N ASP A 263 26.62 -7.87 65.49
CA ASP A 263 26.25 -8.97 64.59
C ASP A 263 24.74 -8.96 64.25
N LYS A 264 23.90 -8.78 65.27
CA LYS A 264 22.44 -8.69 65.09
C LYS A 264 22.02 -7.48 64.24
N VAL A 265 22.64 -6.31 64.45
CA VAL A 265 22.25 -5.09 63.73
C VAL A 265 22.90 -5.02 62.35
N MET A 266 24.21 -5.23 62.28
CA MET A 266 25.00 -5.02 61.07
C MET A 266 25.00 -6.25 60.15
N CYS A 267 25.08 -7.48 60.67
CA CYS A 267 25.13 -8.68 59.82
C CYS A 267 23.72 -9.22 59.50
N GLU A 268 22.92 -9.56 60.52
CA GLU A 268 21.58 -10.13 60.28
C GLU A 268 20.67 -9.12 59.57
N GLY A 269 20.71 -7.85 60.01
CA GLY A 269 19.96 -6.76 59.39
C GLY A 269 20.31 -6.55 57.91
N SER A 270 21.60 -6.49 57.57
CA SER A 270 22.03 -6.30 56.17
C SER A 270 21.72 -7.51 55.28
N LEU A 271 21.91 -8.73 55.78
CA LEU A 271 21.53 -9.96 55.07
C LEU A 271 20.01 -10.06 54.84
N HIS A 272 19.21 -9.61 55.81
CA HIS A 272 17.77 -9.54 55.65
C HIS A 272 17.40 -8.54 54.56
N ILE A 273 18.00 -7.35 54.54
CA ILE A 273 17.80 -6.33 53.49
C ILE A 273 18.12 -6.90 52.10
N LEU A 274 19.24 -7.64 51.95
CA LEU A 274 19.59 -8.29 50.68
C LEU A 274 18.54 -9.33 50.25
N ARG A 275 18.04 -10.17 51.16
CA ARG A 275 16.97 -11.14 50.87
C ARG A 275 15.66 -10.44 50.47
N LEU A 276 15.31 -9.35 51.15
CA LEU A 276 14.15 -8.51 50.81
C LEU A 276 14.31 -7.86 49.44
N ALA A 277 15.50 -7.37 49.09
CA ALA A 277 15.79 -6.78 47.78
C ALA A 277 15.64 -7.80 46.65
N LEU A 278 16.17 -9.03 46.82
CA LEU A 278 15.97 -10.13 45.88
C LEU A 278 14.50 -10.50 45.73
N THR A 279 13.77 -10.58 46.85
CA THR A 279 12.33 -10.87 46.86
C THR A 279 11.54 -9.78 46.13
N ARG A 280 11.85 -8.50 46.37
CA ARG A 280 11.26 -7.36 45.66
C ARG A 280 11.53 -7.46 44.15
N ASN A 281 12.76 -7.72 43.74
CA ASN A 281 13.13 -7.86 42.33
C ASN A 281 12.37 -9.01 41.64
N ASN A 282 12.21 -10.14 42.34
CA ASN A 282 11.43 -11.27 41.84
C ASN A 282 9.93 -10.92 41.73
N CYS A 283 9.37 -10.24 42.73
CA CYS A 283 7.98 -9.76 42.70
C CYS A 283 7.75 -8.76 41.55
N VAL A 284 8.70 -7.86 41.27
CA VAL A 284 8.63 -6.92 40.14
C VAL A 284 8.61 -7.66 38.81
N LYS A 285 9.47 -8.68 38.62
CA LYS A 285 9.47 -9.51 37.41
C LYS A 285 8.13 -10.22 37.20
N VAL A 286 7.53 -10.76 38.26
CA VAL A 286 6.21 -11.42 38.21
C VAL A 286 5.10 -10.42 37.89
N TYR A 287 5.12 -9.25 38.53
CA TYR A 287 4.16 -8.18 38.28
C TYR A 287 4.20 -7.70 36.82
N ASN A 288 5.39 -7.48 36.26
CA ASN A 288 5.54 -7.08 34.86
C ASN A 288 4.95 -8.12 33.89
N LYS A 289 5.18 -9.42 34.16
CA LYS A 289 4.54 -10.49 33.38
C LYS A 289 3.02 -10.49 33.52
N LEU A 290 2.48 -10.39 34.73
CA LEU A 290 1.03 -10.31 34.96
C LEU A 290 0.39 -9.10 34.26
N LYS A 291 1.05 -7.95 34.26
CA LYS A 291 0.61 -6.75 33.55
C LYS A 291 0.51 -7.02 32.04
N LEU A 292 1.51 -7.67 31.46
CA LEU A 292 1.51 -8.04 30.04
C LEU A 292 0.40 -9.06 29.72
N MET A 293 0.18 -10.05 30.60
CA MET A 293 -0.93 -11.00 30.46
C MET A 293 -2.31 -10.30 30.50
N ALA A 294 -2.47 -9.26 31.33
CA ALA A 294 -3.68 -8.46 31.36
C ALA A 294 -3.89 -7.66 30.07
N THR A 295 -2.83 -7.07 29.50
CA THR A 295 -2.89 -6.39 28.20
C THR A 295 -3.29 -7.34 27.09
N VAL A 296 -2.70 -8.53 27.04
CA VAL A 296 -3.02 -9.58 26.05
C VAL A 296 -4.47 -10.08 26.19
N HIS A 297 -4.98 -10.21 27.41
CA HIS A 297 -6.40 -10.55 27.64
C HIS A 297 -7.35 -9.46 27.13
N GLN A 298 -6.95 -8.18 27.24
CA GLN A 298 -7.74 -7.05 26.75
C GLN A 298 -7.77 -6.95 25.21
N THR A 299 -6.86 -7.61 24.49
CA THR A 299 -6.82 -7.60 23.02
C THR A 299 -8.13 -8.07 22.39
N GLN A 300 -8.76 -9.13 22.90
CA GLN A 300 -9.96 -9.70 22.27
C GLN A 300 -11.18 -8.77 22.30
N PRO A 301 -11.57 -8.17 23.45
CA PRO A 301 -12.60 -7.13 23.49
C PRO A 301 -12.28 -5.93 22.60
N THR A 302 -11.03 -5.46 22.58
CA THR A 302 -10.63 -4.30 21.78
C THR A 302 -10.73 -4.57 20.28
N VAL A 303 -10.33 -5.76 19.81
CA VAL A 303 -10.54 -6.16 18.40
C VAL A 303 -12.03 -6.15 18.08
N GLN A 304 -12.90 -6.66 18.96
CA GLN A 304 -14.35 -6.65 18.72
C GLN A 304 -14.91 -5.22 18.59
N VAL A 305 -14.40 -4.26 19.37
CA VAL A 305 -14.78 -2.83 19.26
C VAL A 305 -14.29 -2.24 17.94
N LEU A 306 -13.02 -2.46 17.56
CA LEU A 306 -12.46 -1.95 16.30
C LEU A 306 -13.19 -2.49 15.07
N LEU A 307 -13.63 -3.75 15.11
CA LEU A 307 -14.44 -4.32 14.04
C LEU A 307 -15.84 -3.68 13.94
N SER A 308 -16.39 -3.20 15.06
CA SER A 308 -17.65 -2.46 15.06
C SER A 308 -17.52 -1.03 14.51
N THR A 309 -16.33 -0.42 14.59
CA THR A 309 -16.04 0.91 14.02
C THR A 309 -15.53 0.87 12.58
N SER A 310 -15.42 -0.32 11.97
CA SER A 310 -14.83 -0.56 10.64
C SER A 310 -13.32 -0.24 10.53
N GLU A 311 -12.61 -0.18 11.67
CA GLU A 311 -11.16 0.03 11.74
C GLU A 311 -10.40 -1.30 11.62
N PHE A 312 -10.48 -1.93 10.45
CA PHE A 312 -9.86 -3.24 10.21
C PHE A 312 -8.33 -3.20 10.35
N VAL A 313 -7.71 -2.09 9.96
CA VAL A 313 -6.26 -1.92 10.01
C VAL A 313 -5.74 -1.98 11.45
N GLY A 314 -6.34 -1.18 12.34
CA GLY A 314 -6.00 -1.17 13.75
C GLY A 314 -6.25 -2.51 14.43
N ALA A 315 -7.31 -3.23 14.03
CA ALA A 315 -7.57 -4.58 14.52
C ALA A 315 -6.47 -5.57 14.12
N LEU A 316 -5.99 -5.50 12.87
CA LEU A 316 -4.90 -6.36 12.38
C LEU A 316 -3.56 -6.00 13.04
N ASP A 317 -3.27 -4.72 13.28
CA ASP A 317 -2.08 -4.28 14.01
C ASP A 317 -2.09 -4.75 15.47
N LEU A 318 -3.24 -4.66 16.13
CA LEU A 318 -3.38 -5.14 17.50
C LEU A 318 -3.19 -6.67 17.57
N ILE A 319 -3.69 -7.42 16.59
CA ILE A 319 -3.46 -8.86 16.49
C ILE A 319 -1.97 -9.16 16.28
N ALA A 320 -1.31 -8.48 15.34
CA ALA A 320 0.10 -8.69 15.04
C ALA A 320 1.00 -8.38 16.24
N THR A 321 0.84 -7.21 16.86
CA THR A 321 1.59 -6.82 18.06
C THR A 321 1.33 -7.76 19.25
N THR A 322 0.09 -8.25 19.40
CA THR A 322 -0.23 -9.25 20.44
C THR A 322 0.43 -10.60 20.16
N GLN A 323 0.50 -11.04 18.90
CA GLN A 323 1.20 -12.26 18.52
C GLN A 323 2.71 -12.13 18.81
N GLU A 324 3.32 -10.98 18.52
CA GLU A 324 4.73 -10.71 18.82
C GLU A 324 5.02 -10.76 20.33
N VAL A 325 4.22 -10.04 21.12
CA VAL A 325 4.30 -10.04 22.60
C VAL A 325 4.13 -11.45 23.17
N LEU A 326 3.21 -12.24 22.61
CA LEU A 326 3.00 -13.63 23.02
C LEU A 326 4.22 -14.51 22.74
N GLN A 327 4.93 -14.26 21.64
CA GLN A 327 6.07 -15.06 21.18
C GLN A 327 7.39 -14.67 21.86
N GLN A 328 7.62 -13.38 22.14
CA GLN A 328 8.86 -12.88 22.76
C GLN A 328 8.84 -12.99 24.30
N GLU A 329 7.83 -12.44 24.96
CA GLU A 329 7.83 -12.23 26.42
C GLU A 329 7.09 -13.33 27.21
N LEU A 330 6.06 -13.92 26.60
CA LEU A 330 5.13 -14.86 27.25
C LEU A 330 5.33 -16.32 26.80
N GLN A 331 6.47 -16.64 26.19
CA GLN A 331 6.80 -18.00 25.74
C GLN A 331 6.77 -19.01 26.89
N GLY A 332 6.02 -20.10 26.72
CA GLY A 332 5.92 -21.20 27.69
C GLY A 332 4.78 -21.08 28.72
N ILE A 333 4.01 -20.00 28.71
CA ILE A 333 2.83 -19.86 29.59
C ILE A 333 1.69 -20.74 29.07
N HIS A 334 1.29 -21.70 29.90
CA HIS A 334 0.31 -22.73 29.53
C HIS A 334 -1.09 -22.17 29.29
N SER A 335 -1.50 -21.13 30.04
CA SER A 335 -2.84 -20.52 29.91
C SER A 335 -3.08 -19.87 28.54
N PHE A 336 -2.02 -19.43 27.86
CA PHE A 336 -2.12 -18.79 26.54
C PHE A 336 -1.74 -19.71 25.37
N ARG A 337 -1.57 -21.01 25.61
CA ARG A 337 -1.21 -21.98 24.56
C ARG A 337 -2.17 -21.94 23.36
N HIS A 338 -3.45 -21.68 23.58
CA HIS A 338 -4.47 -21.61 22.53
C HIS A 338 -4.67 -20.22 21.96
N LEU A 339 -4.19 -19.17 22.62
CA LEU A 339 -4.45 -17.78 22.23
C LEU A 339 -3.83 -17.46 20.86
N GLY A 340 -2.62 -17.93 20.59
CA GLY A 340 -2.01 -17.75 19.27
C GLY A 340 -2.86 -18.32 18.14
N SER A 341 -3.47 -19.50 18.36
CA SER A 341 -4.41 -20.08 17.39
C SER A 341 -5.69 -19.27 17.27
N GLN A 342 -6.22 -18.74 18.37
CA GLN A 342 -7.43 -17.91 18.35
C GLN A 342 -7.20 -16.59 17.61
N LEU A 343 -6.04 -15.95 17.79
CA LEU A 343 -5.65 -14.75 17.07
C LEU A 343 -5.53 -15.01 15.56
N CYS A 344 -4.98 -16.17 15.16
CA CYS A 344 -4.92 -16.58 13.76
C CYS A 344 -6.30 -16.86 13.16
N GLU A 345 -7.21 -17.49 13.90
CA GLU A 345 -8.60 -17.68 13.45
C GLU A 345 -9.37 -16.35 13.38
N LEU A 346 -9.12 -15.43 14.31
CA LEU A 346 -9.69 -14.09 14.29
C LEU A 346 -9.20 -13.31 13.06
N GLU A 347 -7.90 -13.37 12.75
CA GLU A 347 -7.32 -12.81 11.53
C GLU A 347 -8.06 -13.34 10.28
N LYS A 348 -8.21 -14.66 10.12
CA LYS A 348 -8.96 -15.26 8.99
C LYS A 348 -10.43 -14.85 8.93
N LEU A 349 -11.06 -14.56 10.07
CA LEU A 349 -12.43 -14.08 10.12
C LEU A 349 -12.52 -12.62 9.64
N ILE A 350 -11.53 -11.80 10.02
CA ILE A 350 -11.39 -10.43 9.52
C ILE A 350 -11.19 -10.45 8.00
N ASP A 351 -10.38 -11.36 7.43
CA ASP A 351 -10.24 -11.48 5.96
C ASP A 351 -11.59 -11.62 5.26
N LYS A 352 -12.41 -12.56 5.74
CA LYS A 352 -13.72 -12.86 5.14
C LYS A 352 -14.68 -11.70 5.30
N MET A 353 -14.65 -11.04 6.46
CA MET A 353 -15.46 -9.87 6.74
C MET A 353 -15.07 -8.70 5.83
N MET A 354 -13.78 -8.41 5.66
CA MET A 354 -13.30 -7.35 4.78
C MET A 354 -13.70 -7.56 3.32
N ILE A 355 -13.62 -8.79 2.81
CA ILE A 355 -14.07 -9.11 1.44
C ILE A 355 -15.58 -8.92 1.29
N ALA A 356 -16.36 -9.38 2.28
CA ALA A 356 -17.81 -9.21 2.27
C ALA A 356 -18.20 -7.72 2.33
N GLU A 357 -17.57 -6.95 3.21
CA GLU A 357 -17.76 -5.50 3.34
C GLU A 357 -17.36 -4.76 2.06
N PHE A 358 -16.24 -5.11 1.42
CA PHE A 358 -15.85 -4.54 0.14
C PHE A 358 -16.85 -4.87 -0.98
N SER A 359 -17.40 -6.09 -1.01
CA SER A 359 -18.47 -6.46 -1.95
C SER A 359 -19.75 -5.65 -1.68
N THR A 360 -20.11 -5.43 -0.42
CA THR A 360 -21.26 -4.61 -0.02
C THR A 360 -21.06 -3.15 -0.42
N TYR A 361 -19.88 -2.60 -0.16
CA TYR A 361 -19.48 -1.27 -0.59
C TYR A 361 -19.57 -1.13 -2.12
N SER A 362 -18.96 -2.06 -2.86
CA SER A 362 -18.99 -2.09 -4.32
C SER A 362 -20.42 -2.14 -4.86
N HIS A 363 -21.30 -2.91 -4.22
CA HIS A 363 -22.71 -2.97 -4.58
C HIS A 363 -23.44 -1.66 -4.31
N SER A 364 -23.17 -1.01 -3.17
CA SER A 364 -23.77 0.27 -2.78
C SER A 364 -23.31 1.40 -3.71
N ASP A 365 -22.00 1.55 -3.93
CA ASP A 365 -21.41 2.59 -4.77
C ASP A 365 -21.88 2.48 -6.23
N LEU A 366 -21.88 1.27 -6.82
CA LEU A 366 -22.27 1.11 -8.20
C LEU A 366 -23.79 1.23 -8.43
N ASN A 367 -24.64 0.83 -7.48
CA ASN A 367 -26.10 0.84 -7.66
C ASN A 367 -26.82 2.07 -7.09
N ARG A 368 -26.13 3.01 -6.44
CA ARG A 368 -26.75 4.29 -6.06
C ARG A 368 -27.26 5.07 -7.29
N PRO A 369 -28.29 5.92 -7.14
CA PRO A 369 -28.83 6.73 -8.24
C PRO A 369 -27.73 7.45 -9.03
N LEU A 370 -27.85 7.46 -10.36
CA LEU A 370 -26.92 8.13 -11.27
C LEU A 370 -27.30 9.61 -11.39
N GLU A 371 -27.31 10.31 -10.25
CA GLU A 371 -27.44 11.76 -10.16
C GLU A 371 -26.04 12.40 -10.06
N ASP A 372 -25.95 13.71 -10.34
CA ASP A 372 -24.73 14.44 -10.77
C ASP A 372 -23.53 14.42 -9.80
N ASP A 373 -23.71 13.95 -8.56
CA ASP A 373 -22.64 13.86 -7.58
C ASP A 373 -21.75 12.63 -7.82
N CYS A 374 -20.74 12.79 -8.68
CA CYS A 374 -19.66 11.81 -8.87
C CYS A 374 -18.72 11.66 -7.66
N GLN A 375 -19.06 12.25 -6.50
CA GLN A 375 -18.29 12.10 -5.27
C GLN A 375 -18.30 10.63 -4.82
N VAL A 376 -17.17 10.17 -4.29
CA VAL A 376 -17.07 8.81 -3.77
C VAL A 376 -17.77 8.73 -2.42
N LEU A 377 -18.59 7.68 -2.24
CA LEU A 377 -19.30 7.43 -1.00
C LEU A 377 -18.31 6.90 0.06
N GLU A 378 -18.33 7.45 1.28
CA GLU A 378 -17.56 6.92 2.42
C GLU A 378 -16.07 6.66 2.09
N GLU A 379 -15.38 7.69 1.59
CA GLU A 379 -13.96 7.61 1.18
C GLU A 379 -13.05 6.99 2.25
N GLU A 380 -13.20 7.39 3.52
CA GLU A 380 -12.42 6.85 4.64
C GLU A 380 -12.62 5.34 4.83
N ARG A 381 -13.85 4.85 4.63
CA ARG A 381 -14.16 3.41 4.71
C ARG A 381 -13.53 2.64 3.56
N LEU A 382 -13.59 3.18 2.33
CA LEU A 382 -12.92 2.59 1.16
C LEU A 382 -11.41 2.53 1.37
N ILE A 383 -10.79 3.61 1.85
CA ILE A 383 -9.35 3.66 2.15
C ILE A 383 -8.98 2.57 3.15
N SER A 384 -9.74 2.45 4.24
CA SER A 384 -9.50 1.46 5.30
C SER A 384 -9.65 0.02 4.78
N LEU A 385 -10.66 -0.25 3.96
CA LEU A 385 -10.89 -1.56 3.34
C LEU A 385 -9.76 -1.93 2.37
N VAL A 386 -9.39 -1.02 1.46
CA VAL A 386 -8.32 -1.25 0.48
C VAL A 386 -7.00 -1.47 1.20
N PHE A 387 -6.67 -0.63 2.19
CA PHE A 387 -5.44 -0.76 2.94
C PHE A 387 -5.35 -2.09 3.69
N GLY A 388 -6.41 -2.51 4.39
CA GLY A 388 -6.40 -3.81 5.06
C GLY A 388 -6.35 -4.99 4.08
N LEU A 389 -6.99 -4.90 2.90
CA LEU A 389 -6.91 -5.93 1.86
C LEU A 389 -5.49 -6.05 1.30
N LEU A 390 -4.80 -4.93 1.12
CA LEU A 390 -3.39 -4.89 0.73
C LEU A 390 -2.51 -5.52 1.80
N LYS A 391 -2.68 -5.15 3.07
CA LYS A 391 -1.90 -5.70 4.19
C LYS A 391 -2.01 -7.22 4.30
N GLN A 392 -3.18 -7.78 4.02
CA GLN A 392 -3.41 -9.22 3.99
C GLN A 392 -3.05 -9.90 2.65
N ARG A 393 -2.52 -9.15 1.68
CA ARG A 393 -2.17 -9.64 0.32
C ARG A 393 -3.37 -10.25 -0.43
N LYS A 394 -4.59 -9.78 -0.17
CA LYS A 394 -5.81 -10.19 -0.88
C LYS A 394 -5.98 -9.31 -2.12
N LEU A 395 -5.32 -9.65 -3.23
CA LEU A 395 -5.32 -8.81 -4.44
C LEU A 395 -6.55 -9.01 -5.35
N ASN A 396 -7.37 -10.03 -5.12
CA ASN A 396 -8.50 -10.40 -5.98
C ASN A 396 -9.73 -9.49 -5.83
N PHE A 397 -9.68 -8.46 -4.97
CA PHE A 397 -10.81 -7.55 -4.75
C PHE A 397 -11.18 -6.74 -6.01
N LEU A 398 -10.20 -6.47 -6.90
CA LEU A 398 -10.45 -5.82 -8.18
C LEU A 398 -11.30 -6.68 -9.12
N GLU A 399 -11.16 -8.02 -9.07
CA GLU A 399 -11.98 -8.95 -9.85
C GLU A 399 -13.44 -8.89 -9.38
N ILE A 400 -13.65 -8.85 -8.06
CA ILE A 400 -14.98 -8.70 -7.46
C ILE A 400 -15.61 -7.38 -7.93
N TYR A 401 -14.86 -6.28 -7.93
CA TYR A 401 -15.35 -5.00 -8.44
C TYR A 401 -15.71 -5.09 -9.92
N GLY A 402 -14.85 -5.71 -10.74
CA GLY A 402 -15.08 -5.98 -12.15
C GLY A 402 -16.39 -6.73 -12.45
N GLU A 403 -16.65 -7.81 -11.73
CA GLU A 403 -17.90 -8.58 -11.87
C GLU A 403 -19.14 -7.73 -11.53
N LYS A 404 -19.05 -6.91 -10.47
CA LYS A 404 -20.15 -6.00 -10.10
C LYS A 404 -20.38 -4.93 -11.16
N MET A 405 -19.32 -4.35 -11.75
CA MET A 405 -19.46 -3.39 -12.86
C MET A 405 -20.23 -3.98 -14.04
N VAL A 406 -19.94 -5.23 -14.42
CA VAL A 406 -20.65 -5.92 -15.52
C VAL A 406 -22.13 -6.09 -15.21
N ILE A 407 -22.48 -6.43 -13.97
CA ILE A 407 -23.87 -6.59 -13.53
C ILE A 407 -24.58 -5.23 -13.53
N THR A 408 -23.96 -4.19 -12.97
CA THR A 408 -24.54 -2.85 -12.92
C THR A 408 -24.76 -2.27 -14.32
N ALA A 409 -23.79 -2.40 -15.24
CA ALA A 409 -23.95 -1.94 -16.62
C ALA A 409 -25.15 -2.60 -17.34
N LYS A 410 -25.42 -3.89 -17.07
CA LYS A 410 -26.63 -4.56 -17.57
C LYS A 410 -27.90 -4.00 -16.94
N ASN A 411 -27.86 -3.74 -15.64
CA ASN A 411 -29.01 -3.20 -14.91
C ASN A 411 -29.34 -1.78 -15.34
N ILE A 412 -28.35 -0.93 -15.64
CA ILE A 412 -28.56 0.43 -16.17
C ILE A 412 -29.43 0.39 -17.44
N ILE A 413 -29.03 -0.40 -18.45
CA ILE A 413 -29.83 -0.56 -19.67
C ILE A 413 -31.23 -1.08 -19.35
N LYS A 414 -31.33 -2.10 -18.48
CA LYS A 414 -32.63 -2.67 -18.10
C LYS A 414 -33.55 -1.61 -17.49
N GLN A 415 -33.03 -0.78 -16.57
CA GLN A 415 -33.79 0.28 -15.92
C GLN A 415 -34.16 1.41 -16.89
N CYS A 416 -33.25 1.84 -17.75
CA CYS A 416 -33.54 2.81 -18.81
C CYS A 416 -34.70 2.34 -19.70
N VAL A 417 -34.65 1.08 -20.14
CA VAL A 417 -35.68 0.51 -21.01
C VAL A 417 -37.01 0.41 -20.27
N ILE A 418 -37.03 -0.09 -19.02
CA ILE A 418 -38.25 -0.16 -18.20
C ILE A 418 -38.87 1.23 -18.02
N ASN A 419 -38.06 2.23 -17.64
CA ASN A 419 -38.53 3.59 -17.41
C ASN A 419 -39.11 4.19 -18.69
N LYS A 420 -38.43 4.07 -19.84
CA LYS A 420 -38.94 4.63 -21.10
C LYS A 420 -40.19 3.90 -21.61
N VAL A 421 -40.24 2.57 -21.49
CA VAL A 421 -41.43 1.79 -21.86
C VAL A 421 -42.62 2.17 -20.97
N SER A 422 -42.43 2.32 -19.66
CA SER A 422 -43.50 2.75 -18.75
C SER A 422 -44.04 4.17 -19.03
N GLN A 423 -43.23 5.03 -19.66
CA GLN A 423 -43.64 6.37 -20.09
C GLN A 423 -44.36 6.38 -21.44
N THR A 424 -44.42 5.23 -22.14
CA THR A 424 -44.98 5.12 -23.49
C THR A 424 -46.36 4.47 -23.42
N GLU A 425 -47.43 5.27 -23.50
CA GLU A 425 -48.83 4.81 -23.35
C GLU A 425 -49.27 3.79 -24.44
N GLU A 426 -48.63 3.78 -25.61
CA GLU A 426 -48.99 2.91 -26.73
C GLU A 426 -48.63 1.43 -26.54
N ILE A 427 -47.82 1.09 -25.52
CA ILE A 427 -47.32 -0.28 -25.29
C ILE A 427 -48.13 -0.95 -24.18
N ASP A 428 -49.00 -1.90 -24.55
CA ASP A 428 -49.69 -2.76 -23.60
C ASP A 428 -48.70 -3.73 -22.93
N THR A 429 -48.33 -3.39 -21.70
CA THR A 429 -47.34 -4.12 -20.88
C THR A 429 -47.88 -5.47 -20.41
N ASP A 430 -49.21 -5.65 -20.36
CA ASP A 430 -49.85 -6.90 -19.93
C ASP A 430 -49.78 -7.97 -21.03
N VAL A 431 -49.80 -7.56 -22.30
CA VAL A 431 -49.73 -8.47 -23.45
C VAL A 431 -48.29 -8.83 -23.80
N VAL A 432 -47.37 -7.84 -23.80
CA VAL A 432 -45.98 -8.04 -24.22
C VAL A 432 -45.07 -8.13 -23.00
N VAL A 433 -44.91 -9.32 -22.43
CA VAL A 433 -44.16 -9.51 -21.17
C VAL A 433 -42.64 -9.30 -21.30
N LYS A 434 -42.07 -9.60 -22.48
CA LYS A 434 -40.62 -9.53 -22.67
C LYS A 434 -40.19 -8.09 -22.97
N LEU A 435 -39.32 -7.54 -22.12
CA LEU A 435 -38.74 -6.19 -22.27
C LEU A 435 -38.13 -5.93 -23.65
N ALA A 436 -37.50 -6.94 -24.26
CA ALA A 436 -36.91 -6.83 -25.60
C ALA A 436 -37.96 -6.73 -26.73
N ASP A 437 -39.17 -7.24 -26.53
CA ASP A 437 -40.30 -7.11 -27.45
C ASP A 437 -40.96 -5.72 -27.28
N GLN A 438 -41.12 -5.26 -26.04
CA GLN A 438 -41.63 -3.91 -25.73
C GLN A 438 -40.74 -2.82 -26.35
N MET A 439 -39.42 -2.92 -26.18
CA MET A 439 -38.45 -1.99 -26.77
C MET A 439 -38.56 -1.92 -28.30
N ARG A 440 -38.95 -3.02 -28.96
CA ARG A 440 -39.11 -3.05 -30.43
C ARG A 440 -40.34 -2.29 -30.93
N MET A 441 -41.28 -1.95 -30.05
CA MET A 441 -42.46 -1.14 -30.38
C MET A 441 -42.18 0.36 -30.36
N LEU A 442 -41.03 0.80 -29.84
CA LEU A 442 -40.67 2.23 -29.79
C LEU A 442 -40.40 2.79 -31.19
N ASN A 443 -40.98 3.95 -31.50
CA ASN A 443 -40.64 4.68 -32.72
C ASN A 443 -39.23 5.29 -32.64
N PHE A 444 -38.70 5.83 -33.75
CA PHE A 444 -37.34 6.38 -33.77
C PHE A 444 -37.09 7.48 -32.73
N PRO A 445 -37.93 8.52 -32.61
CA PRO A 445 -37.74 9.53 -31.56
C PRO A 445 -37.68 8.95 -30.15
N GLN A 446 -38.61 8.07 -29.79
CA GLN A 446 -38.67 7.43 -28.47
C GLN A 446 -37.43 6.56 -28.21
N TRP A 447 -37.04 5.74 -29.19
CA TRP A 447 -35.85 4.87 -29.10
C TRP A 447 -34.55 5.68 -29.06
N PHE A 448 -34.47 6.77 -29.81
CA PHE A 448 -33.32 7.66 -29.85
C PHE A 448 -33.14 8.39 -28.52
N ASP A 449 -34.22 8.86 -27.89
CA ASP A 449 -34.16 9.45 -26.55
C ASP A 449 -33.78 8.41 -25.49
N LEU A 450 -34.23 7.15 -25.62
CA LEU A 450 -33.75 6.06 -24.77
C LEU A 450 -32.24 5.83 -24.93
N LEU A 451 -31.71 5.90 -26.15
CA LEU A 451 -30.28 5.76 -26.41
C LEU A 451 -29.49 6.90 -25.77
N LYS A 452 -29.98 8.15 -25.87
CA LYS A 452 -29.37 9.31 -25.18
C LYS A 452 -29.33 9.10 -23.67
N ASP A 453 -30.42 8.65 -23.08
CA ASP A 453 -30.52 8.38 -21.65
C ASP A 453 -29.53 7.29 -21.20
N ILE A 454 -29.40 6.21 -21.99
CA ILE A 454 -28.41 5.15 -21.74
C ILE A 454 -26.99 5.71 -21.81
N PHE A 455 -26.67 6.50 -22.83
CA PHE A 455 -25.34 7.09 -22.98
C PHE A 455 -25.01 8.06 -21.84
N SER A 456 -25.93 8.95 -21.48
CA SER A 456 -25.78 9.85 -20.33
C SER A 456 -25.49 9.07 -19.04
N LYS A 457 -26.30 8.04 -18.75
CA LYS A 457 -26.11 7.19 -17.56
C LYS A 457 -24.81 6.38 -17.60
N PHE A 458 -24.37 5.92 -18.77
CA PHE A 458 -23.07 5.28 -18.90
C PHE A 458 -21.90 6.23 -18.71
N THR A 459 -22.01 7.49 -19.16
CA THR A 459 -21.01 8.52 -18.89
C THR A 459 -20.87 8.77 -17.38
N ILE A 460 -21.98 8.97 -16.67
CA ILE A 460 -21.98 9.15 -15.20
C ILE A 460 -21.44 7.90 -14.49
N PHE A 461 -21.86 6.71 -14.92
CA PHE A 461 -21.37 5.44 -14.38
C PHE A 461 -19.85 5.29 -14.54
N LEU A 462 -19.29 5.64 -15.70
CA LEU A 462 -17.84 5.58 -15.93
C LEU A 462 -17.07 6.63 -15.12
N GLN A 463 -17.62 7.83 -14.95
CA GLN A 463 -17.03 8.85 -14.07
C GLN A 463 -16.97 8.37 -12.62
N ARG A 464 -18.05 7.72 -12.14
CA ARG A 464 -18.09 7.10 -10.82
C ARG A 464 -17.05 6.00 -10.66
N VAL A 465 -17.00 5.05 -11.59
CA VAL A 465 -15.99 3.98 -11.60
C VAL A 465 -14.58 4.58 -11.58
N LYS A 466 -14.32 5.61 -12.39
CA LYS A 466 -13.04 6.32 -12.39
C LYS A 466 -12.72 6.95 -11.03
N ALA A 467 -13.68 7.62 -10.40
CA ALA A 467 -13.48 8.23 -9.08
C ALA A 467 -13.11 7.18 -8.02
N THR A 468 -13.86 6.08 -7.94
CA THR A 468 -13.60 4.98 -7.01
C THR A 468 -12.23 4.33 -7.28
N LEU A 469 -11.89 4.06 -8.55
CA LEU A 469 -10.60 3.49 -8.93
C LEU A 469 -9.42 4.45 -8.66
N ASN A 470 -9.62 5.77 -8.78
CA ASN A 470 -8.60 6.76 -8.46
C ASN A 470 -8.25 6.77 -6.96
N ILE A 471 -9.23 6.59 -6.08
CA ILE A 471 -8.97 6.47 -4.63
C ILE A 471 -8.20 5.19 -4.34
N ILE A 472 -8.63 4.05 -4.91
CA ILE A 472 -7.92 2.78 -4.78
C ILE A 472 -6.47 2.93 -5.28
N HIS A 473 -6.27 3.61 -6.42
CA HIS A 473 -4.95 3.87 -6.96
C HIS A 473 -4.11 4.77 -6.04
N SER A 474 -4.70 5.83 -5.48
CA SER A 474 -4.04 6.72 -4.50
C SER A 474 -3.55 5.95 -3.27
N VAL A 475 -4.37 5.04 -2.74
CA VAL A 475 -3.99 4.18 -1.60
C VAL A 475 -2.83 3.25 -1.99
N VAL A 476 -2.89 2.62 -3.17
CA VAL A 476 -1.80 1.74 -3.66
C VAL A 476 -0.49 2.52 -3.84
N LEU A 477 -0.55 3.74 -4.37
CA LEU A 477 0.61 4.61 -4.51
C LEU A 477 1.15 5.10 -3.17
N SER A 478 0.27 5.42 -2.20
CA SER A 478 0.68 5.81 -0.85
C SER A 478 1.43 4.67 -0.15
N VAL A 479 0.98 3.42 -0.32
CA VAL A 479 1.68 2.23 0.19
C VAL A 479 3.04 2.05 -0.50
N LEU A 480 3.11 2.24 -1.82
CA LEU A 480 4.36 2.18 -2.58
C LEU A 480 5.39 3.22 -2.11
N ASP A 481 4.98 4.49 -1.96
CA ASP A 481 5.85 5.58 -1.52
C ASP A 481 6.40 5.32 -0.10
N LYS A 482 5.55 4.84 0.82
CA LYS A 482 5.98 4.49 2.17
C LYS A 482 6.95 3.31 2.18
N ASN A 483 6.71 2.26 1.39
CA ASN A 483 7.63 1.13 1.25
C ASN A 483 9.01 1.55 0.72
N GLN A 484 9.07 2.51 -0.20
CA GLN A 484 10.32 3.05 -0.74
C GLN A 484 11.07 3.87 0.32
N ARG A 485 10.37 4.77 1.04
CA ARG A 485 11.00 5.57 2.11
C ARG A 485 11.57 4.72 3.23
N THR A 486 10.89 3.63 3.63
CA THR A 486 11.42 2.71 4.65
C THR A 486 12.74 2.09 4.19
N ARG A 487 12.85 1.68 2.93
CA ARG A 487 14.10 1.15 2.37
C ARG A 487 15.19 2.20 2.20
N GLU A 488 14.85 3.42 1.79
CA GLU A 488 15.82 4.52 1.73
C GLU A 488 16.41 4.83 3.11
N LEU A 489 15.58 4.81 4.17
CA LEU A 489 16.06 4.98 5.54
C LEU A 489 16.95 3.82 5.99
N GLU A 490 16.61 2.58 5.61
CA GLU A 490 17.45 1.41 5.85
C GLU A 490 18.79 1.50 5.07
N GLU A 491 18.78 1.88 3.80
CA GLU A 491 19.98 2.06 2.97
C GLU A 491 20.87 3.19 3.50
N ILE A 492 20.29 4.33 3.91
CA ILE A 492 21.04 5.43 4.53
C ILE A 492 21.67 4.96 5.85
N SER A 493 20.95 4.15 6.64
CA SER A 493 21.49 3.58 7.88
C SER A 493 22.65 2.60 7.60
N GLN A 494 22.56 1.80 6.53
CA GLN A 494 23.62 0.91 6.09
C GLN A 494 24.83 1.67 5.51
N GLN A 495 24.61 2.74 4.74
CA GLN A 495 25.67 3.57 4.19
C GLN A 495 26.37 4.41 5.26
N LYS A 496 25.67 4.89 6.29
CA LYS A 496 26.32 5.52 7.45
C LYS A 496 27.21 4.55 8.21
N ASN A 497 26.86 3.27 8.25
CA ASN A 497 27.69 2.24 8.86
C ASN A 497 28.88 1.88 7.96
N ALA A 498 28.70 1.81 6.63
CA ALA A 498 29.78 1.48 5.69
C ALA A 498 30.78 2.64 5.47
N ALA A 499 30.33 3.90 5.51
CA ALA A 499 31.22 5.06 5.34
C ALA A 499 32.23 5.22 6.50
N LYS A 500 32.00 4.54 7.63
CA LYS A 500 32.93 4.52 8.77
C LYS A 500 34.11 3.56 8.62
N ASP A 501 34.10 2.66 7.63
CA ASP A 501 35.14 1.63 7.47
C ASP A 501 36.36 2.06 6.63
N ASN A 502 36.38 3.27 6.06
CA ASN A 502 37.50 3.72 5.21
C ASN A 502 38.51 4.69 5.89
N SER A 503 38.45 4.86 7.21
CA SER A 503 39.51 5.58 7.95
C SER A 503 40.39 4.60 8.70
N LEU A 504 41.56 4.34 8.11
CA LEU A 504 42.70 3.59 8.63
C LEU A 504 43.04 3.93 10.09
N ASP A 505 43.28 2.88 10.88
CA ASP A 505 44.20 2.78 12.04
C ASP A 505 44.43 4.04 12.88
N THR A 506 43.69 4.20 13.98
CA THR A 506 44.23 4.73 15.25
C THR A 506 43.32 4.29 16.40
N GLU A 507 43.86 3.42 17.25
CA GLU A 507 43.44 3.14 18.63
C GLU A 507 42.05 2.51 18.85
N VAL A 508 42.09 1.18 18.88
CA VAL A 508 41.20 0.29 19.63
C VAL A 508 41.20 0.70 21.11
N ALA A 509 40.43 1.73 21.46
CA ALA A 509 40.10 2.05 22.84
C ALA A 509 38.88 1.22 23.26
N TYR A 510 39.15 0.11 23.93
CA TYR A 510 38.20 -0.63 24.76
C TYR A 510 37.62 0.30 25.83
N LEU A 511 36.53 1.01 25.52
CA LEU A 511 35.64 1.59 26.52
C LEU A 511 34.36 0.76 26.50
N ILE A 512 34.47 -0.36 27.21
CA ILE A 512 33.33 -1.14 27.69
C ILE A 512 32.43 -0.15 28.43
N HIS A 513 31.27 0.10 27.84
CA HIS A 513 30.16 0.82 28.43
C HIS A 513 29.81 0.15 29.76
N GLU A 514 30.40 0.63 30.86
CA GLU A 514 29.79 0.48 32.17
C GLU A 514 28.42 1.15 32.12
N GLY A 515 27.43 0.41 32.59
CA GLY A 515 26.02 0.73 32.51
C GLY A 515 25.72 2.12 33.03
N MET A 516 25.57 3.06 32.11
CA MET A 516 24.90 4.32 32.36
C MET A 516 23.44 3.96 32.63
N PHE A 517 23.09 3.93 33.91
CA PHE A 517 21.73 3.83 34.40
C PHE A 517 20.94 5.01 33.81
N ILE A 518 20.18 4.74 32.75
CA ILE A 518 19.22 5.68 32.18
C ILE A 518 18.04 5.72 33.14
N SER A 519 18.16 6.54 34.16
CA SER A 519 17.03 6.99 34.96
C SER A 519 17.25 8.46 35.30
N ASP A 520 17.25 9.28 34.26
CA ASP A 520 17.04 10.72 34.36
C ASP A 520 16.42 11.21 33.04
N ALA A 521 15.12 10.99 32.88
CA ALA A 521 14.32 11.48 31.76
C ALA A 521 12.86 11.71 32.17
N PHE A 522 12.66 12.37 33.31
CA PHE A 522 11.49 13.17 33.69
C PHE A 522 12.02 14.08 34.81
N GLY A 523 12.43 15.33 34.60
CA GLY A 523 11.70 16.34 33.85
C GLY A 523 10.77 17.13 34.78
N GLU A 524 11.28 17.67 35.89
CA GLU A 524 10.70 18.86 36.52
C GLU A 524 11.82 19.81 36.92
N GLY A 525 11.80 21.01 36.32
CA GLY A 525 12.77 22.05 36.58
C GLY A 525 12.50 22.70 37.93
N GLU A 526 13.45 22.58 38.85
CA GLU A 526 13.56 23.49 39.99
C GLU A 526 14.35 24.73 39.56
N LEU A 527 13.61 25.82 39.35
CA LEU A 527 14.11 27.18 39.43
C LEU A 527 14.68 27.39 40.85
N THR A 528 15.96 27.69 40.94
CA THR A 528 16.63 28.18 42.15
C THR A 528 16.03 29.51 42.62
N PRO A 529 15.67 29.65 43.91
CA PRO A 529 15.73 30.94 44.58
C PRO A 529 16.72 30.87 45.74
N ILE A 530 17.61 31.85 45.73
CA ILE A 530 18.65 32.11 46.72
C ILE A 530 18.06 32.18 48.13
N ALA A 531 18.76 31.49 49.05
CA ALA A 531 18.60 31.57 50.48
C ALA A 531 18.67 33.02 50.99
N VAL A 532 17.65 33.44 51.74
CA VAL A 532 17.80 34.45 52.79
C VAL A 532 17.12 33.91 54.03
N ASP A 533 17.94 33.72 55.06
CA ASP A 533 17.59 33.44 56.44
C ASP A 533 16.38 34.23 56.93
N THR A 534 15.48 33.60 57.68
CA THR A 534 15.05 34.10 59.00
C THR A 534 14.37 32.98 59.78
N THR A 535 15.11 32.47 60.76
CA THR A 535 14.59 31.76 61.94
C THR A 535 13.60 32.63 62.73
N SER A 536 12.35 32.19 62.90
CA SER A 536 11.48 32.61 64.01
C SER A 536 10.30 31.64 64.14
N GLN A 537 10.40 30.68 65.06
CA GLN A 537 9.77 30.70 66.39
C GLN A 537 8.23 30.58 66.41
N ARG A 538 7.82 29.46 67.01
CA ARG A 538 6.72 29.30 67.99
C ARG A 538 5.27 29.36 67.50
N ASN A 539 4.68 28.17 67.50
CA ASN A 539 3.58 27.76 68.38
C ASN A 539 2.50 28.82 68.67
N ALA A 540 1.36 28.70 68.00
CA ALA A 540 0.06 28.99 68.61
C ALA A 540 -0.97 27.98 68.10
N SER A 541 -1.64 27.38 69.07
CA SER A 541 -2.60 26.28 68.97
C SER A 541 -3.86 26.59 68.16
N PRO A 542 -4.56 25.55 67.67
CA PRO A 542 -5.79 25.65 66.90
C PRO A 542 -7.01 25.73 67.81
N ASN A 543 -8.02 26.53 67.44
CA ASN A 543 -9.42 26.33 67.82
C ASN A 543 -10.29 27.46 67.24
N SER A 544 -11.07 27.15 66.21
CA SER A 544 -12.53 27.37 66.17
C SER A 544 -13.02 27.33 64.73
N GLU A 545 -13.80 26.28 64.46
CA GLU A 545 -14.60 25.96 63.28
C GLU A 545 -15.78 26.94 63.05
N PRO A 546 -16.53 26.79 61.92
CA PRO A 546 -16.95 27.90 61.08
C PRO A 546 -18.42 28.32 61.27
N CYS A 547 -18.74 29.54 60.83
CA CYS A 547 -20.13 29.97 60.63
C CYS A 547 -20.34 30.38 59.16
N SER A 548 -21.33 29.73 58.56
CA SER A 548 -21.92 29.98 57.25
C SER A 548 -22.56 31.36 57.15
N SER A 549 -22.49 32.02 55.99
CA SER A 549 -23.62 32.78 55.44
C SER A 549 -23.36 33.24 54.00
N ASP A 550 -24.40 33.07 53.18
CA ASP A 550 -24.85 33.89 52.06
C ASP A 550 -24.05 33.94 50.75
N SER A 551 -24.37 32.96 49.90
CA SER A 551 -25.09 33.14 48.63
C SER A 551 -25.11 34.56 48.04
N VAL A 552 -24.33 34.78 46.98
CA VAL A 552 -24.61 35.80 45.96
C VAL A 552 -24.65 35.07 44.62
N SER A 553 -25.83 35.12 44.01
CA SER A 553 -26.14 34.58 42.68
C SER A 553 -26.24 35.74 41.71
N GLU A 554 -25.43 35.78 40.66
CA GLU A 554 -25.69 36.55 39.42
C GLU A 554 -24.98 35.83 38.25
N PRO A 555 -25.68 35.48 37.16
CA PRO A 555 -25.15 34.74 36.03
C PRO A 555 -24.78 35.68 34.87
N GLU A 556 -23.53 35.62 34.39
CA GLU A 556 -23.12 36.37 33.19
C GLU A 556 -23.29 35.53 31.92
N CYS A 557 -24.06 36.13 31.00
CA CYS A 557 -24.50 35.59 29.73
C CYS A 557 -23.39 35.65 28.68
N THR A 558 -23.33 34.58 27.89
CA THR A 558 -22.57 34.39 26.67
C THR A 558 -23.09 35.28 25.52
N THR A 559 -22.21 36.03 24.86
CA THR A 559 -22.45 36.51 23.49
C THR A 559 -21.20 36.36 22.64
N ASP A 560 -21.33 35.50 21.63
CA ASP A 560 -20.42 35.34 20.52
C ASP A 560 -20.34 36.62 19.67
N SER A 561 -19.16 36.96 19.19
CA SER A 561 -18.97 37.86 18.05
C SER A 561 -17.71 37.48 17.28
N SER A 562 -17.96 36.85 16.14
CA SER A 562 -17.01 36.52 15.08
C SER A 562 -16.56 37.80 14.37
N SER A 563 -15.24 37.98 14.21
CA SER A 563 -14.68 38.91 13.22
C SER A 563 -13.54 38.25 12.46
N SER A 564 -13.82 37.92 11.20
CA SER A 564 -12.92 37.41 10.19
C SER A 564 -11.83 38.43 9.85
N LYS A 565 -10.56 38.02 9.86
CA LYS A 565 -9.49 38.72 9.14
C LYS A 565 -8.72 37.72 8.29
N GLU A 566 -8.83 37.94 7.00
CA GLU A 566 -8.21 37.22 5.90
C GLU A 566 -6.68 37.43 5.91
N HIS A 567 -5.92 36.34 5.88
CA HIS A 567 -4.54 36.36 5.42
C HIS A 567 -4.35 35.29 4.35
N THR A 568 -3.89 35.79 3.21
CA THR A 568 -3.67 35.13 1.93
C THR A 568 -2.37 34.33 1.93
N SER A 569 -2.38 33.23 1.16
CA SER A 569 -1.23 32.62 0.47
C SER A 569 -0.25 31.76 1.27
N SER A 570 -0.47 30.44 1.28
CA SER A 570 0.53 29.47 0.77
C SER A 570 -0.10 28.09 0.55
N SER A 571 0.32 27.44 -0.53
CA SER A 571 -0.14 26.15 -1.05
C SER A 571 0.13 25.01 -0.05
N ALA A 572 -0.89 24.57 0.68
CA ALA A 572 -0.88 23.30 1.40
C ALA A 572 -1.87 22.34 0.71
N ILE A 573 -1.36 21.20 0.25
CA ILE A 573 -2.16 20.13 -0.34
C ILE A 573 -3.18 19.67 0.72
N PRO A 574 -4.49 19.65 0.43
CA PRO A 574 -5.51 19.31 1.41
C PRO A 574 -5.52 17.80 1.67
N GLY A 575 -5.51 17.42 2.96
CA GLY A 575 -5.97 16.10 3.40
C GLY A 575 -5.03 14.92 3.13
N GLY A 576 -3.75 15.02 3.48
CA GLY A 576 -2.92 13.82 3.64
C GLY A 576 -3.33 13.06 4.89
N VAL A 577 -4.18 12.02 4.75
CA VAL A 577 -4.48 11.09 5.85
C VAL A 577 -3.19 10.35 6.18
N ASP A 578 -2.66 10.55 7.38
CA ASP A 578 -1.41 9.95 7.81
C ASP A 578 -1.65 8.48 8.21
N ILE A 579 -1.67 7.60 7.22
CA ILE A 579 -1.87 6.16 7.42
C ILE A 579 -0.60 5.58 8.07
N MET A 580 -0.66 5.24 9.36
CA MET A 580 0.45 4.63 10.10
C MET A 580 0.69 3.20 9.56
N VAL A 581 1.76 2.99 8.79
CA VAL A 581 2.13 1.68 8.22
C VAL A 581 3.16 1.03 9.13
N SER A 582 2.84 -0.15 9.65
CA SER A 582 3.74 -1.02 10.41
C SER A 582 4.80 -1.67 9.51
N GLU A 583 5.99 -1.92 10.06
CA GLU A 583 7.19 -2.43 9.37
C GLU A 583 6.99 -3.79 8.64
N ASP A 584 5.89 -4.50 8.91
CA ASP A 584 5.61 -5.85 8.40
C ASP A 584 4.83 -5.91 7.06
N MET A 585 4.99 -4.93 6.16
CA MET A 585 4.27 -4.96 4.87
C MET A 585 4.87 -6.01 3.91
N LYS A 586 4.25 -7.20 3.86
CA LYS A 586 4.68 -8.39 3.09
C LYS A 586 4.48 -8.33 1.56
N LEU A 587 4.30 -7.15 0.97
CA LEU A 587 4.05 -6.96 -0.47
C LEU A 587 5.31 -6.51 -1.21
N THR A 588 5.58 -7.11 -2.36
CA THR A 588 6.68 -6.68 -3.23
C THR A 588 6.28 -5.48 -4.09
N ASP A 589 7.22 -4.59 -4.41
CA ASP A 589 6.97 -3.42 -5.26
C ASP A 589 6.47 -3.83 -6.65
N SER A 590 6.91 -5.00 -7.13
CA SER A 590 6.43 -5.58 -8.39
C SER A 590 4.95 -5.94 -8.33
N GLU A 591 4.44 -6.44 -7.20
CA GLU A 591 3.02 -6.75 -7.03
C GLU A 591 2.17 -5.49 -6.95
N LEU A 592 2.63 -4.47 -6.23
CA LEU A 592 1.94 -3.18 -6.14
C LEU A 592 1.94 -2.43 -7.48
N GLY A 593 3.05 -2.47 -8.22
CA GLY A 593 3.11 -1.93 -9.58
C GLY A 593 2.18 -2.67 -10.56
N LYS A 594 2.10 -4.01 -10.47
CA LYS A 594 1.10 -4.80 -11.22
C LYS A 594 -0.32 -4.42 -10.83
N LEU A 595 -0.59 -4.18 -9.55
CA LEU A 595 -1.90 -3.78 -9.08
C LEU A 595 -2.30 -2.39 -9.62
N ALA A 596 -1.38 -1.42 -9.62
CA ALA A 596 -1.61 -0.10 -10.22
C ALA A 596 -1.97 -0.22 -11.72
N ASN A 597 -1.25 -1.06 -12.47
CA ASN A 597 -1.59 -1.34 -13.87
C ASN A 597 -2.95 -2.03 -14.00
N ASN A 598 -3.28 -2.99 -13.14
CA ASN A 598 -4.58 -3.67 -13.15
C ASN A 598 -5.74 -2.71 -12.88
N ILE A 599 -5.56 -1.67 -12.07
CA ILE A 599 -6.58 -0.64 -11.84
C ILE A 599 -6.85 0.14 -13.13
N GLN A 600 -5.81 0.52 -13.86
CA GLN A 600 -5.96 1.22 -15.15
C GLN A 600 -6.61 0.32 -16.21
N GLU A 601 -6.19 -0.95 -16.30
CA GLU A 601 -6.82 -1.95 -17.17
C GLU A 601 -8.30 -2.19 -16.81
N LEU A 602 -8.64 -2.15 -15.53
CA LEU A 602 -10.03 -2.29 -15.07
C LEU A 602 -10.90 -1.11 -15.51
N LEU A 603 -10.36 0.13 -15.52
CA LEU A 603 -11.04 1.30 -16.07
C LEU A 603 -11.26 1.17 -17.59
N TYR A 604 -10.26 0.65 -18.31
CA TYR A 604 -10.42 0.36 -19.75
C TYR A 604 -11.48 -0.72 -19.98
N SER A 605 -11.48 -1.77 -19.18
CA SER A 605 -12.51 -2.81 -19.23
C SER A 605 -13.91 -2.26 -18.95
N ALA A 606 -14.06 -1.29 -18.03
CA ALA A 606 -15.35 -0.65 -17.77
C ALA A 606 -15.89 0.08 -19.01
N SER A 607 -15.02 0.82 -19.72
CA SER A 607 -15.36 1.46 -21.00
C SER A 607 -15.79 0.43 -22.05
N ASP A 608 -15.02 -0.64 -22.20
CA ASP A 608 -15.32 -1.73 -23.15
C ASP A 608 -16.67 -2.40 -22.82
N ILE A 609 -16.98 -2.60 -21.52
CA ILE A 609 -18.27 -3.14 -21.08
C ILE A 609 -19.42 -2.20 -21.49
N CYS A 610 -19.30 -0.89 -21.26
CA CYS A 610 -20.32 0.08 -21.65
C CYS A 610 -20.55 0.07 -23.17
N HIS A 611 -19.47 0.08 -23.96
CA HIS A 611 -19.53 0.03 -25.43
C HIS A 611 -20.16 -1.28 -25.92
N ASP A 612 -19.74 -2.44 -25.40
CA ASP A 612 -20.29 -3.73 -25.79
C ASP A 612 -21.77 -3.88 -25.44
N ARG A 613 -22.20 -3.29 -24.33
CA ARG A 613 -23.60 -3.25 -23.92
C ARG A 613 -24.41 -2.32 -24.82
N ALA A 614 -23.88 -1.15 -25.17
CA ALA A 614 -24.46 -0.25 -26.16
C ALA A 614 -24.57 -0.91 -27.55
N VAL A 615 -23.55 -1.64 -28.00
CA VAL A 615 -23.59 -2.44 -29.24
C VAL A 615 -24.67 -3.49 -29.17
N LYS A 616 -24.78 -4.25 -28.08
CA LYS A 616 -25.85 -5.26 -27.91
C LYS A 616 -27.24 -4.62 -27.94
N PHE A 617 -27.40 -3.45 -27.33
CA PHE A 617 -28.64 -2.67 -27.39
C PHE A 617 -28.96 -2.24 -28.83
N LEU A 618 -28.01 -1.64 -29.53
CA LEU A 618 -28.14 -1.23 -30.94
C LEU A 618 -28.48 -2.43 -31.84
N MET A 619 -27.73 -3.53 -31.73
CA MET A 619 -27.92 -4.73 -32.54
C MET A 619 -29.21 -5.47 -32.20
N SER A 620 -29.72 -5.36 -30.97
CA SER A 620 -31.05 -5.89 -30.64
C SER A 620 -32.16 -5.18 -31.42
N ARG A 621 -31.99 -3.87 -31.67
CA ARG A 621 -32.88 -3.08 -32.52
C ARG A 621 -32.60 -3.27 -34.01
N ALA A 622 -31.39 -3.61 -34.41
CA ALA A 622 -31.06 -3.84 -35.83
C ALA A 622 -31.70 -5.11 -36.42
N LYS A 623 -32.09 -6.09 -35.59
CA LYS A 623 -32.54 -7.43 -36.03
C LYS A 623 -33.81 -7.45 -36.89
N ASP A 624 -34.68 -6.45 -36.76
CA ASP A 624 -35.92 -6.32 -37.52
C ASP A 624 -35.77 -5.41 -38.76
N GLY A 625 -34.53 -5.01 -39.08
CA GLY A 625 -34.22 -4.06 -40.14
C GLY A 625 -34.61 -2.62 -39.82
N PHE A 626 -34.95 -2.29 -38.57
CA PHE A 626 -35.34 -0.93 -38.17
C PHE A 626 -34.25 0.09 -38.50
N LEU A 627 -32.99 -0.19 -38.14
CA LEU A 627 -31.86 0.69 -38.44
C LEU A 627 -31.61 0.85 -39.94
N GLU A 628 -31.96 -0.18 -40.73
CA GLU A 628 -31.82 -0.14 -42.19
C GLU A 628 -32.89 0.74 -42.85
N LYS A 629 -34.00 1.04 -42.16
CA LYS A 629 -35.11 1.87 -42.66
C LYS A 629 -34.98 3.36 -42.32
N LEU A 630 -34.01 3.75 -41.49
CA LEU A 630 -33.83 5.13 -41.04
C LEU A 630 -33.62 6.09 -42.20
N ASN A 631 -34.29 7.24 -42.23
CA ASN A 631 -34.01 8.24 -43.24
C ASN A 631 -32.61 8.87 -43.06
N SER A 632 -32.13 9.64 -44.04
CA SER A 632 -30.79 10.24 -43.99
C SER A 632 -30.57 11.09 -42.73
N MET A 633 -31.56 11.91 -42.34
CA MET A 633 -31.45 12.78 -41.16
C MET A 633 -31.40 11.98 -39.87
N GLU A 634 -32.23 10.96 -39.73
CA GLU A 634 -32.25 10.05 -38.58
C GLU A 634 -30.92 9.29 -38.43
N PHE A 635 -30.33 8.84 -39.54
CA PHE A 635 -29.03 8.18 -39.51
C PHE A 635 -27.91 9.14 -39.07
N ILE A 636 -27.96 10.40 -39.49
CA ILE A 636 -26.99 11.43 -39.11
C ILE A 636 -27.09 11.76 -37.61
N THR A 637 -28.30 11.95 -37.09
CA THR A 637 -28.49 12.22 -35.66
C THR A 637 -28.05 11.03 -34.80
N LEU A 638 -28.32 9.81 -35.25
CA LEU A 638 -27.81 8.59 -34.62
C LEU A 638 -26.27 8.53 -34.64
N SER A 639 -25.66 8.77 -35.79
CA SER A 639 -24.20 8.71 -35.96
C SER A 639 -23.49 9.72 -35.06
N ARG A 640 -23.98 10.97 -35.03
CA ARG A 640 -23.44 12.03 -34.16
C ARG A 640 -23.55 11.67 -32.69
N LEU A 641 -24.71 11.18 -32.24
CA LEU A 641 -24.89 10.77 -30.85
C LEU A 641 -23.90 9.66 -30.45
N MET A 642 -23.69 8.67 -31.32
CA MET A 642 -22.73 7.59 -31.08
C MET A 642 -21.29 8.10 -31.06
N GLU A 643 -20.91 8.99 -31.98
CA GLU A 643 -19.58 9.60 -32.00
C GLU A 643 -19.31 10.44 -30.75
N THR A 644 -20.28 11.25 -30.30
CA THR A 644 -20.17 12.01 -29.05
C THR A 644 -19.93 11.07 -27.86
N PHE A 645 -20.72 10.01 -27.72
CA PHE A 645 -20.51 9.04 -26.63
C PHE A 645 -19.14 8.33 -26.70
N ILE A 646 -18.66 8.00 -27.90
CA ILE A 646 -17.32 7.42 -28.08
C ILE A 646 -16.24 8.41 -27.62
N LEU A 647 -16.38 9.70 -27.92
CA LEU A 647 -15.44 10.74 -27.50
C LEU A 647 -15.50 10.98 -25.98
N ASP A 648 -16.70 11.04 -25.39
CA ASP A 648 -16.88 11.26 -23.95
C ASP A 648 -16.24 10.12 -23.14
N THR A 649 -16.46 8.87 -23.58
CA THR A 649 -15.86 7.69 -22.94
C THR A 649 -14.33 7.61 -23.15
N GLU A 650 -13.83 8.03 -24.31
CA GLU A 650 -12.39 8.18 -24.57
C GLU A 650 -11.77 9.23 -23.65
N GLN A 651 -12.44 10.37 -23.42
CA GLN A 651 -11.98 11.43 -22.52
C GLN A 651 -11.95 10.97 -21.05
N ILE A 652 -12.95 10.19 -20.61
CA ILE A 652 -13.02 9.69 -19.25
C ILE A 652 -11.92 8.66 -19.01
N CYS A 653 -11.78 7.66 -19.87
CA CYS A 653 -10.89 6.53 -19.65
C CYS A 653 -9.46 6.75 -20.16
N GLY A 654 -9.26 7.64 -21.14
CA GLY A 654 -7.97 7.87 -21.79
C GLY A 654 -7.61 6.85 -22.88
N ARG A 655 -8.54 5.96 -23.24
CA ARG A 655 -8.39 4.94 -24.30
C ARG A 655 -9.65 4.90 -25.15
N LYS A 656 -9.45 4.84 -26.47
CA LYS A 656 -10.54 4.71 -27.44
C LYS A 656 -11.03 3.26 -27.54
N SER A 657 -12.29 3.04 -27.21
CA SER A 657 -12.95 1.74 -27.40
C SER A 657 -13.48 1.61 -28.83
N THR A 658 -13.29 0.44 -29.43
CA THR A 658 -13.52 0.23 -30.88
C THR A 658 -14.83 -0.49 -31.20
N SER A 659 -15.50 -1.11 -30.23
CA SER A 659 -16.66 -1.98 -30.52
C SER A 659 -17.88 -1.19 -31.01
N LEU A 660 -18.23 -0.08 -30.36
CA LEU A 660 -19.34 0.79 -30.81
C LEU A 660 -19.02 1.47 -32.14
N LEU A 661 -17.77 1.89 -32.33
CA LEU A 661 -17.30 2.46 -33.60
C LEU A 661 -17.45 1.44 -34.75
N GLY A 662 -17.04 0.19 -34.53
CA GLY A 662 -17.20 -0.87 -35.52
C GLY A 662 -18.67 -1.15 -35.85
N ALA A 663 -19.56 -1.10 -34.85
CA ALA A 663 -21.00 -1.22 -35.08
C ALA A 663 -21.57 -0.04 -35.88
N LEU A 664 -21.15 1.20 -35.58
CA LEU A 664 -21.52 2.40 -36.34
C LEU A 664 -21.07 2.29 -37.80
N GLN A 665 -19.81 1.90 -38.04
CA GLN A 665 -19.28 1.69 -39.39
C GLN A 665 -20.05 0.61 -40.16
N SER A 666 -20.41 -0.49 -39.51
CA SER A 666 -21.24 -1.53 -40.13
C SER A 666 -22.63 -1.00 -40.53
N GLN A 667 -23.27 -0.19 -39.69
CA GLN A 667 -24.54 0.45 -40.03
C GLN A 667 -24.39 1.51 -41.13
N ALA A 668 -23.29 2.25 -41.15
CA ALA A 668 -22.99 3.24 -42.18
C ALA A 668 -22.82 2.59 -43.56
N ILE A 669 -22.12 1.46 -43.66
CA ILE A 669 -21.99 0.70 -44.91
C ILE A 669 -23.35 0.20 -45.41
N LYS A 670 -24.20 -0.31 -44.50
CA LYS A 670 -25.57 -0.72 -44.86
C LYS A 670 -26.42 0.44 -45.35
N PHE A 671 -26.33 1.59 -44.67
CA PHE A 671 -27.00 2.82 -45.06
C PHE A 671 -26.55 3.27 -46.45
N VAL A 672 -25.24 3.29 -46.74
CA VAL A 672 -24.69 3.68 -48.04
C VAL A 672 -25.17 2.76 -49.15
N ASN A 673 -25.14 1.44 -48.94
CA ASN A 673 -25.63 0.47 -49.93
C ASN A 673 -27.10 0.72 -50.25
N ARG A 674 -27.97 0.85 -49.23
CA ARG A 674 -29.39 1.14 -49.46
C ARG A 674 -29.60 2.49 -50.14
N PHE A 675 -28.91 3.54 -49.67
CA PHE A 675 -28.96 4.87 -50.26
C PHE A 675 -28.64 4.79 -51.75
N HIS A 676 -27.57 4.08 -52.13
CA HIS A 676 -27.18 3.88 -53.51
C HIS A 676 -28.23 3.08 -54.32
N GLU A 677 -28.67 1.92 -53.82
CA GLU A 677 -29.62 1.07 -54.51
C GLU A 677 -30.97 1.76 -54.76
N GLU A 678 -31.47 2.54 -53.80
CA GLU A 678 -32.70 3.34 -53.95
C GLU A 678 -32.56 4.36 -55.11
N ARG A 679 -31.43 5.09 -55.17
CA ARG A 679 -31.20 6.11 -56.21
C ARG A 679 -30.90 5.47 -57.58
N LYS A 680 -30.18 4.35 -57.60
CA LYS A 680 -29.89 3.59 -58.83
C LYS A 680 -31.16 3.01 -59.43
N THR A 681 -32.01 2.41 -58.60
CA THR A 681 -33.34 1.90 -59.02
C THR A 681 -34.20 3.04 -59.56
N LYS A 682 -34.26 4.18 -58.85
CA LYS A 682 -34.98 5.37 -59.30
C LYS A 682 -34.46 5.87 -60.65
N LEU A 683 -33.15 5.99 -60.81
CA LEU A 683 -32.53 6.43 -62.06
C LEU A 683 -32.81 5.45 -63.21
N SER A 684 -32.76 4.13 -62.95
CA SER A 684 -33.08 3.12 -63.95
C SER A 684 -34.51 3.25 -64.44
N LEU A 685 -35.48 3.36 -63.53
CA LEU A 685 -36.89 3.54 -63.87
C LEU A 685 -37.13 4.83 -64.66
N LEU A 686 -36.42 5.91 -64.35
CA LEU A 686 -36.51 7.17 -65.09
C LEU A 686 -35.95 7.03 -66.51
N LEU A 687 -34.74 6.47 -66.65
CA LEU A 687 -34.09 6.24 -67.94
C LEU A 687 -34.93 5.35 -68.85
N ASP A 688 -35.49 4.26 -68.30
CA ASP A 688 -36.31 3.32 -69.05
C ASP A 688 -37.64 3.93 -69.53
N ASN A 689 -38.12 4.99 -68.89
CA ASN A 689 -39.31 5.72 -69.29
C ASN A 689 -39.01 7.03 -70.06
N GLU A 690 -37.75 7.37 -70.27
CA GLU A 690 -37.33 8.63 -70.88
C GLU A 690 -37.64 8.67 -72.38
N ARG A 691 -38.42 9.67 -72.81
CA ARG A 691 -38.86 9.81 -74.21
C ARG A 691 -37.87 10.57 -75.09
N TRP A 692 -36.79 11.11 -74.49
CA TRP A 692 -35.78 11.91 -75.18
C TRP A 692 -36.38 13.13 -75.87
N LYS A 693 -37.33 13.77 -75.18
CA LYS A 693 -37.90 15.05 -75.56
C LYS A 693 -37.36 16.13 -74.63
N GLN A 694 -37.24 17.35 -75.14
CA GLN A 694 -36.88 18.49 -74.32
C GLN A 694 -37.92 18.67 -73.21
N ALA A 695 -37.43 18.75 -71.97
CA ALA A 695 -38.24 18.99 -70.79
C ALA A 695 -38.17 20.47 -70.40
N ASP A 696 -39.29 21.00 -69.94
CA ASP A 696 -39.30 22.31 -69.31
C ASP A 696 -38.52 22.24 -68.00
N VAL A 697 -37.73 23.27 -67.72
CA VAL A 697 -36.83 23.39 -66.57
C VAL A 697 -37.55 24.15 -65.46
N PRO A 698 -37.95 23.48 -64.37
CA PRO A 698 -38.52 24.17 -63.21
C PRO A 698 -37.51 25.13 -62.58
N ALA A 699 -37.99 26.25 -62.04
CA ALA A 699 -37.14 27.27 -61.44
C ALA A 699 -36.23 26.74 -60.31
N GLU A 700 -36.70 25.73 -59.56
CA GLU A 700 -35.89 25.05 -58.53
C GLU A 700 -34.60 24.44 -59.10
N PHE A 701 -34.60 23.97 -60.35
CA PHE A 701 -33.40 23.43 -61.00
C PHE A 701 -32.47 24.54 -61.50
N GLN A 702 -33.00 25.68 -61.91
CA GLN A 702 -32.18 26.84 -62.25
C GLN A 702 -31.48 27.38 -60.99
N ASP A 703 -32.22 27.56 -59.88
CA ASP A 703 -31.67 28.01 -58.60
C ASP A 703 -30.60 27.03 -58.05
N LEU A 704 -30.83 25.72 -58.21
CA LEU A 704 -29.88 24.66 -57.86
C LEU A 704 -28.55 24.79 -58.60
N VAL A 705 -28.64 25.05 -59.90
CA VAL A 705 -27.50 25.16 -60.81
C VAL A 705 -26.72 26.46 -60.60
N ASP A 706 -27.44 27.55 -60.35
CA ASP A 706 -26.82 28.82 -60.01
C ASP A 706 -26.03 28.69 -58.69
N SER A 707 -26.58 27.98 -57.70
CA SER A 707 -25.88 27.69 -56.42
C SER A 707 -24.63 26.82 -56.59
N LEU A 708 -24.66 25.86 -57.52
CA LEU A 708 -23.52 25.04 -57.89
C LEU A 708 -22.38 25.88 -58.48
N SER A 709 -22.71 26.91 -59.27
CA SER A 709 -21.71 27.81 -59.88
C SER A 709 -20.98 28.69 -58.84
N ASP A 710 -21.64 29.02 -57.73
CA ASP A 710 -21.04 29.70 -56.57
C ASP A 710 -20.14 28.77 -55.71
N GLY A 711 -20.00 27.50 -56.10
CA GLY A 711 -19.25 26.48 -55.35
C GLY A 711 -19.96 25.95 -54.10
N LYS A 712 -21.22 26.34 -53.86
CA LYS A 712 -22.01 25.88 -52.72
C LYS A 712 -22.91 24.72 -53.12
N ILE A 713 -22.44 23.50 -52.89
CA ILE A 713 -23.25 22.29 -53.04
C ILE A 713 -24.18 22.17 -51.84
N ALA A 714 -25.34 22.83 -51.91
CA ALA A 714 -26.43 22.64 -50.97
C ALA A 714 -27.73 22.39 -51.73
N LEU A 715 -28.48 21.36 -51.34
CA LEU A 715 -29.87 21.24 -51.78
C LEU A 715 -30.64 22.41 -51.17
N PRO A 716 -31.37 23.22 -51.96
CA PRO A 716 -32.14 24.33 -51.44
C PRO A 716 -33.19 23.76 -50.50
N GLU A 717 -33.09 24.15 -49.23
CA GLU A 717 -34.20 23.97 -48.31
C GLU A 717 -35.37 24.76 -48.89
N LYS A 718 -36.50 24.07 -49.04
CA LYS A 718 -37.74 24.64 -49.57
C LYS A 718 -38.10 25.84 -48.70
N LYS A 719 -37.71 27.05 -49.12
CA LYS A 719 -37.98 28.27 -48.36
C LYS A 719 -39.49 28.34 -48.17
N SER A 720 -39.95 28.18 -46.94
CA SER A 720 -41.37 28.17 -46.58
C SER A 720 -42.01 29.57 -46.67
N GLY A 721 -41.43 30.48 -47.44
CA GLY A 721 -41.93 31.83 -47.67
C GLY A 721 -42.07 32.09 -49.17
N ALA A 722 -43.32 32.16 -49.63
CA ALA A 722 -43.80 32.93 -50.78
C ALA A 722 -42.84 33.05 -52.00
N THR A 723 -42.30 31.94 -52.51
CA THR A 723 -41.63 32.00 -53.81
C THR A 723 -42.72 32.02 -54.87
N GLU A 724 -42.95 33.20 -55.44
CA GLU A 724 -43.81 33.37 -56.62
C GLU A 724 -43.57 32.24 -57.61
N GLU A 725 -44.63 31.71 -58.21
CA GLU A 725 -44.58 30.65 -59.21
C GLU A 725 -43.77 31.14 -60.43
N ARG A 726 -42.44 31.03 -60.34
CA ARG A 726 -41.54 31.30 -61.45
C ARG A 726 -41.88 30.29 -62.55
N LYS A 727 -42.25 30.81 -63.72
CA LYS A 727 -42.59 29.99 -64.88
C LYS A 727 -41.39 29.10 -65.24
N PRO A 728 -41.62 27.83 -65.57
CA PRO A 728 -40.55 26.95 -66.02
C PRO A 728 -39.96 27.48 -67.34
N ALA A 729 -38.64 27.37 -67.47
CA ALA A 729 -37.89 27.81 -68.65
C ALA A 729 -37.77 26.67 -69.68
N GLU A 730 -37.59 27.00 -70.96
CA GLU A 730 -37.41 25.98 -72.00
C GLU A 730 -35.99 25.36 -72.01
N VAL A 731 -35.02 26.07 -71.44
CA VAL A 731 -33.61 25.67 -71.39
C VAL A 731 -33.01 25.97 -70.02
N LEU A 732 -32.02 25.18 -69.62
CA LEU A 732 -31.22 25.40 -68.41
C LEU A 732 -30.02 26.27 -68.77
N ILE A 733 -29.77 27.35 -68.01
CA ILE A 733 -28.64 28.24 -68.28
C ILE A 733 -27.53 27.93 -67.28
N VAL A 734 -26.33 27.60 -67.75
CA VAL A 734 -25.15 27.31 -66.92
C VAL A 734 -23.97 28.15 -67.41
N GLU A 735 -23.45 29.05 -66.57
CA GLU A 735 -22.34 29.96 -66.93
C GLU A 735 -22.55 30.69 -68.27
N GLY A 736 -23.79 31.11 -68.53
CA GLY A 736 -24.19 31.78 -69.78
C GLY A 736 -24.44 30.86 -70.98
N GLN A 737 -24.17 29.55 -70.87
CA GLN A 737 -24.46 28.55 -71.90
C GLN A 737 -25.87 27.96 -71.73
N GLN A 738 -26.60 27.81 -72.83
CA GLN A 738 -27.97 27.24 -72.83
C GLN A 738 -27.94 25.74 -73.07
N TYR A 739 -28.54 24.96 -72.17
CA TYR A 739 -28.64 23.51 -72.26
C TYR A 739 -30.09 23.09 -72.44
N ALA A 740 -30.39 22.50 -73.60
CA ALA A 740 -31.61 21.75 -73.80
C ALA A 740 -31.50 20.40 -73.08
N VAL A 741 -32.38 20.15 -72.12
CA VAL A 741 -32.29 19.02 -71.18
C VAL A 741 -33.50 18.10 -71.27
N VAL A 742 -33.32 16.86 -70.82
CA VAL A 742 -34.41 15.89 -70.62
C VAL A 742 -34.74 15.77 -69.13
N GLY A 743 -35.95 15.33 -68.77
CA GLY A 743 -36.36 15.25 -67.36
C GLY A 743 -35.43 14.39 -66.50
N THR A 744 -34.90 13.31 -67.08
CA THR A 744 -33.99 12.40 -66.37
C THR A 744 -32.65 13.06 -66.01
N VAL A 745 -32.10 13.96 -66.83
CA VAL A 745 -30.81 14.61 -66.50
C VAL A 745 -30.96 15.62 -65.36
N LEU A 746 -32.09 16.33 -65.31
CA LEU A 746 -32.42 17.23 -64.18
C LEU A 746 -32.48 16.43 -62.86
N LEU A 747 -33.19 15.31 -62.86
CA LEU A 747 -33.26 14.43 -61.69
C LEU A 747 -31.92 13.79 -61.35
N LEU A 748 -31.08 13.47 -62.34
CA LEU A 748 -29.71 13.00 -62.09
C LEU A 748 -28.88 14.05 -61.35
N ILE A 749 -28.93 15.32 -61.77
CA ILE A 749 -28.22 16.41 -61.07
C ILE A 749 -28.67 16.49 -59.61
N ARG A 750 -29.98 16.40 -59.35
CA ARG A 750 -30.50 16.35 -57.98
C ARG A 750 -29.96 15.14 -57.20
N ILE A 751 -29.95 13.96 -57.81
CA ILE A 751 -29.39 12.75 -57.18
C ILE A 751 -27.91 12.95 -56.86
N ILE A 752 -27.10 13.47 -57.78
CA ILE A 752 -25.68 13.76 -57.56
C ILE A 752 -25.49 14.67 -56.33
N LEU A 753 -26.33 15.70 -56.18
CA LEU A 753 -26.27 16.60 -55.03
C LEU A 753 -26.66 15.91 -53.72
N GLU A 754 -27.61 14.97 -53.74
CA GLU A 754 -27.92 14.13 -52.58
C GLU A 754 -26.68 13.31 -52.12
N TYR A 755 -25.85 12.83 -53.05
CA TYR A 755 -24.57 12.18 -52.70
C TYR A 755 -23.58 13.14 -52.05
N CYS A 756 -23.41 14.34 -52.62
CA CYS A 756 -22.52 15.35 -52.05
C CYS A 756 -22.96 15.78 -50.65
N GLN A 757 -24.27 15.94 -50.41
CA GLN A 757 -24.80 16.26 -49.09
C GLN A 757 -24.59 15.09 -48.09
N CYS A 758 -24.67 13.84 -48.56
CA CYS A 758 -24.43 12.69 -47.70
C CYS A 758 -22.97 12.65 -47.19
N VAL A 759 -22.01 12.99 -48.06
CA VAL A 759 -20.59 13.11 -47.70
C VAL A 759 -20.37 14.19 -46.64
N ASP A 760 -21.06 15.33 -46.75
CA ASP A 760 -20.95 16.44 -45.79
C ASP A 760 -21.43 16.04 -44.40
N ASN A 761 -22.49 15.24 -44.37
CA ASN A 761 -23.09 14.82 -43.13
C ASN A 761 -22.38 13.64 -42.47
N ILE A 762 -21.72 12.77 -43.25
CA ILE A 762 -21.10 11.53 -42.79
C ILE A 762 -19.70 11.38 -43.42
N PRO A 763 -18.67 12.10 -42.91
CA PRO A 763 -17.33 12.09 -43.51
C PRO A 763 -16.67 10.71 -43.58
N SER A 764 -17.07 9.77 -42.72
CA SER A 764 -16.50 8.42 -42.67
C SER A 764 -16.85 7.57 -43.89
N VAL A 765 -17.93 7.88 -44.62
CA VAL A 765 -18.35 7.14 -45.82
C VAL A 765 -17.94 7.79 -47.14
N THR A 766 -17.15 8.87 -47.09
CA THR A 766 -16.75 9.66 -48.27
C THR A 766 -16.20 8.81 -49.42
N THR A 767 -15.35 7.83 -49.13
CA THR A 767 -14.75 6.96 -50.14
C THR A 767 -15.77 6.03 -50.80
N ASP A 768 -16.66 5.42 -50.02
CA ASP A 768 -17.71 4.55 -50.54
C ASP A 768 -18.68 5.39 -51.40
N MET A 769 -19.11 6.56 -50.91
CA MET A 769 -19.97 7.48 -51.66
C MET A 769 -19.35 7.92 -53.00
N LEU A 770 -18.04 8.15 -53.06
CA LEU A 770 -17.34 8.46 -54.31
C LEU A 770 -17.48 7.31 -55.31
N THR A 771 -17.21 6.08 -54.85
CA THR A 771 -17.28 4.90 -55.72
C THR A 771 -18.72 4.63 -56.18
N ARG A 772 -19.71 4.83 -55.31
CA ARG A 772 -21.14 4.66 -55.65
C ARG A 772 -21.65 5.73 -56.60
N LEU A 773 -21.25 6.99 -56.41
CA LEU A 773 -21.56 8.06 -57.36
C LEU A 773 -20.91 7.79 -58.72
N SER A 774 -19.66 7.31 -58.70
CA SER A 774 -18.95 6.91 -59.91
C SER A 774 -19.67 5.78 -60.66
N ASP A 775 -20.15 4.76 -59.95
CA ASP A 775 -20.97 3.68 -60.53
C ASP A 775 -22.29 4.22 -61.11
N LEU A 776 -22.96 5.13 -60.41
CA LEU A 776 -24.21 5.73 -60.85
C LEU A 776 -24.04 6.55 -62.15
N LEU A 777 -22.97 7.34 -62.25
CA LEU A 777 -22.63 8.10 -63.47
C LEU A 777 -22.30 7.17 -64.64
N LYS A 778 -21.50 6.11 -64.39
CA LYS A 778 -21.22 5.07 -65.40
C LYS A 778 -22.50 4.39 -65.88
N TYR A 779 -23.42 4.11 -64.95
CA TYR A 779 -24.72 3.52 -65.26
C TYR A 779 -25.55 4.44 -66.16
N PHE A 780 -25.65 5.73 -65.85
CA PHE A 780 -26.33 6.70 -66.70
C PHE A 780 -25.74 6.74 -68.11
N ASN A 781 -24.41 6.80 -68.23
CA ASN A 781 -23.73 6.84 -69.53
C ASN A 781 -24.02 5.59 -70.35
N SER A 782 -23.77 4.42 -69.76
CA SER A 782 -23.97 3.12 -70.39
C SER A 782 -25.41 2.90 -70.83
N ARG A 783 -26.37 3.20 -69.94
CA ARG A 783 -27.80 3.03 -70.24
C ARG A 783 -28.27 4.04 -71.28
N SER A 784 -27.79 5.29 -71.24
CA SER A 784 -28.09 6.30 -72.27
C SER A 784 -27.57 5.88 -73.65
N CYS A 785 -26.35 5.33 -73.71
CA CYS A 785 -25.77 4.78 -74.93
C CYS A 785 -26.62 3.63 -75.49
N GLN A 786 -27.03 2.67 -74.65
CA GLN A 786 -27.91 1.57 -75.06
C GLN A 786 -29.26 2.05 -75.57
N LEU A 787 -29.89 3.00 -74.87
CA LEU A 787 -31.22 3.50 -75.23
C LEU A 787 -31.21 4.31 -76.53
N VAL A 788 -30.17 5.13 -76.75
CA VAL A 788 -30.11 6.06 -77.88
C VAL A 788 -29.31 5.47 -79.04
N LEU A 789 -28.02 5.16 -78.86
CA LEU A 789 -27.16 4.60 -79.91
C LEU A 789 -27.48 3.14 -80.21
N GLY A 790 -27.76 2.35 -79.16
CA GLY A 790 -28.19 0.95 -79.28
C GLY A 790 -29.65 0.77 -79.72
N ALA A 791 -30.38 1.88 -79.94
CA ALA A 791 -31.81 1.89 -80.29
C ALA A 791 -32.71 1.15 -79.28
N GLY A 792 -32.26 0.94 -78.04
CA GLY A 792 -33.04 0.28 -76.99
C GLY A 792 -34.32 1.02 -76.64
N ALA A 793 -34.36 2.35 -76.78
CA ALA A 793 -35.56 3.15 -76.49
C ALA A 793 -36.73 2.84 -77.43
N LEU A 794 -36.49 2.19 -78.58
CA LEU A 794 -37.57 1.71 -79.45
C LEU A 794 -38.43 0.66 -78.74
N GLN A 795 -37.78 -0.25 -78.01
CA GLN A 795 -38.44 -1.34 -77.30
C GLN A 795 -38.90 -0.92 -75.91
N VAL A 796 -38.04 -0.22 -75.16
CA VAL A 796 -38.29 0.09 -73.75
C VAL A 796 -39.37 1.18 -73.60
N VAL A 797 -39.28 2.25 -74.41
CA VAL A 797 -40.18 3.42 -74.33
C VAL A 797 -41.30 3.36 -75.37
N GLY A 798 -41.17 2.49 -76.37
CA GLY A 798 -42.09 2.40 -77.51
C GLY A 798 -41.90 3.51 -78.55
N LEU A 799 -40.68 4.08 -78.66
CA LEU A 799 -40.38 5.03 -79.72
C LEU A 799 -40.40 4.32 -81.09
N LYS A 800 -40.96 4.97 -82.12
CA LYS A 800 -40.98 4.41 -83.47
C LYS A 800 -39.62 4.46 -84.17
N THR A 801 -38.85 5.53 -83.91
CA THR A 801 -37.52 5.74 -84.48
C THR A 801 -36.71 6.64 -83.55
N ILE A 802 -35.38 6.43 -83.52
CA ILE A 802 -34.45 7.38 -82.89
C ILE A 802 -34.19 8.50 -83.91
N THR A 803 -34.61 9.72 -83.59
CA THR A 803 -34.45 10.87 -84.49
C THR A 803 -33.11 11.58 -84.27
N THR A 804 -32.71 12.42 -85.23
CA THR A 804 -31.57 13.35 -85.07
C THR A 804 -31.71 14.23 -83.82
N LYS A 805 -32.93 14.67 -83.52
CA LYS A 805 -33.23 15.48 -82.33
C LYS A 805 -32.96 14.70 -81.04
N ASN A 806 -33.31 13.41 -80.99
CA ASN A 806 -33.05 12.56 -79.83
C ASN A 806 -31.53 12.41 -79.58
N LEU A 807 -30.76 12.20 -80.65
CA LEU A 807 -29.30 12.12 -80.60
C LEU A 807 -28.69 13.43 -80.08
N ALA A 808 -29.14 14.58 -80.60
CA ALA A 808 -28.66 15.89 -80.18
C ALA A 808 -29.00 16.20 -78.71
N LEU A 809 -30.24 15.91 -78.27
CA LEU A 809 -30.64 16.06 -76.85
C LEU A 809 -29.80 15.17 -75.94
N SER A 810 -29.55 13.92 -76.34
CA SER A 810 -28.69 13.01 -75.60
C SER A 810 -27.27 13.56 -75.47
N SER A 811 -26.68 14.03 -76.58
CA SER A 811 -25.37 14.68 -76.57
C SER A 811 -25.34 15.89 -75.63
N ARG A 812 -26.37 16.73 -75.65
CA ARG A 812 -26.43 17.93 -74.80
C ARG A 812 -26.55 17.59 -73.32
N CYS A 813 -27.31 16.55 -72.97
CA CYS A 813 -27.40 16.05 -71.60
C CYS A 813 -26.07 15.49 -71.09
N LEU A 814 -25.33 14.75 -71.93
CA LEU A 814 -24.01 14.23 -71.58
C LEU A 814 -23.00 15.37 -71.34
N GLN A 815 -23.02 16.40 -72.19
CA GLN A 815 -22.18 17.59 -72.04
C GLN A 815 -22.47 18.33 -70.73
N LEU A 816 -23.74 18.45 -70.35
CA LEU A 816 -24.12 19.05 -69.07
C LEU A 816 -23.54 18.28 -67.87
N ILE A 817 -23.59 16.95 -67.90
CA ILE A 817 -22.98 16.13 -66.84
C ILE A 817 -21.46 16.29 -66.84
N VAL A 818 -20.81 16.28 -68.01
CA VAL A 818 -19.36 16.53 -68.13
C VAL A 818 -18.95 17.85 -67.50
N HIS A 819 -19.75 18.90 -67.67
CA HIS A 819 -19.50 20.21 -67.07
C HIS A 819 -19.51 20.16 -65.54
N TYR A 820 -20.38 19.37 -64.91
CA TYR A 820 -20.45 19.25 -63.44
C TYR A 820 -19.47 18.26 -62.82
N ILE A 821 -18.91 17.30 -63.58
CA ILE A 821 -17.95 16.32 -63.02
C ILE A 821 -16.76 17.00 -62.31
N PRO A 822 -16.12 18.06 -62.86
CA PRO A 822 -15.07 18.79 -62.16
C PRO A 822 -15.51 19.43 -60.83
N VAL A 823 -16.72 19.99 -60.78
CA VAL A 823 -17.29 20.60 -59.56
C VAL A 823 -17.50 19.53 -58.48
N ILE A 824 -18.06 18.39 -58.87
CA ILE A 824 -18.27 17.24 -57.98
C ILE A 824 -16.92 16.69 -57.50
N ARG A 825 -15.93 16.56 -58.40
CA ARG A 825 -14.58 16.10 -58.06
C ARG A 825 -13.95 17.00 -56.99
N ALA A 826 -14.02 18.32 -57.16
CA ALA A 826 -13.48 19.28 -56.19
C ALA A 826 -14.18 19.16 -54.82
N HIS A 827 -15.48 18.89 -54.79
CA HIS A 827 -16.23 18.64 -53.55
C HIS A 827 -15.69 17.43 -52.78
N PHE A 828 -15.50 16.30 -53.46
CA PHE A 828 -14.94 15.09 -52.84
C PHE A 828 -13.46 15.27 -52.45
N GLU A 829 -12.68 15.98 -53.25
CA GLU A 829 -11.27 16.28 -52.94
C GLU A 829 -11.14 17.04 -51.61
N ALA A 830 -12.03 18.00 -51.34
CA ALA A 830 -12.03 18.78 -50.10
C ALA A 830 -12.40 17.96 -48.83
N ARG A 831 -13.05 16.81 -48.96
CA ARG A 831 -13.44 15.93 -47.81
C ARG A 831 -12.59 14.67 -47.67
N LEU A 832 -11.84 14.29 -48.71
CA LEU A 832 -10.98 13.11 -48.66
C LEU A 832 -9.67 13.42 -47.94
N PRO A 833 -9.12 12.48 -47.16
CA PRO A 833 -7.76 12.61 -46.67
C PRO A 833 -6.77 12.48 -47.85
N PRO A 834 -5.61 13.18 -47.82
CA PRO A 834 -4.64 13.18 -48.93
C PRO A 834 -4.19 11.79 -49.40
N LYS A 835 -4.16 10.82 -48.48
CA LYS A 835 -3.81 9.42 -48.78
C LYS A 835 -4.76 8.73 -49.76
N GLN A 836 -5.97 9.26 -49.94
CA GLN A 836 -7.04 8.67 -50.76
C GLN A 836 -7.33 9.46 -52.05
N TYR A 837 -6.55 10.48 -52.38
CA TYR A 837 -6.74 11.28 -53.61
C TYR A 837 -6.63 10.48 -54.90
N SER A 838 -5.97 9.31 -54.87
CA SER A 838 -5.96 8.38 -56.01
C SER A 838 -7.38 7.96 -56.44
N MET A 839 -8.37 8.00 -55.54
CA MET A 839 -9.77 7.69 -55.84
C MET A 839 -10.41 8.73 -56.77
N LEU A 840 -9.91 9.98 -56.83
CA LEU A 840 -10.46 11.01 -57.71
C LEU A 840 -10.29 10.66 -59.20
N ARG A 841 -9.36 9.75 -59.54
CA ARG A 841 -9.18 9.22 -60.90
C ARG A 841 -10.44 8.56 -61.44
N HIS A 842 -11.36 8.09 -60.61
CA HIS A 842 -12.64 7.55 -61.08
C HIS A 842 -13.42 8.58 -61.91
N PHE A 843 -13.41 9.85 -61.48
CA PHE A 843 -14.05 10.95 -62.22
C PHE A 843 -13.34 11.28 -63.53
N ASP A 844 -12.02 11.12 -63.61
CA ASP A 844 -11.26 11.33 -64.85
C ASP A 844 -11.62 10.27 -65.91
N HIS A 845 -11.75 9.00 -65.51
CA HIS A 845 -12.20 7.93 -66.40
C HIS A 845 -13.64 8.16 -66.87
N ILE A 846 -14.54 8.54 -65.95
CA ILE A 846 -15.94 8.85 -66.30
C ILE A 846 -16.01 10.04 -67.27
N THR A 847 -15.23 11.08 -67.02
CA THR A 847 -15.13 12.23 -67.93
C THR A 847 -14.74 11.78 -69.33
N LYS A 848 -13.74 10.90 -69.45
CA LYS A 848 -13.33 10.33 -70.74
C LYS A 848 -14.45 9.51 -71.39
N ASP A 849 -15.08 8.60 -70.65
CA ASP A 849 -16.16 7.73 -71.17
C ASP A 849 -17.37 8.55 -71.70
N TYR A 850 -17.66 9.70 -71.08
CA TYR A 850 -18.70 10.61 -71.57
C TYR A 850 -18.27 11.35 -72.84
N HIS A 851 -17.02 11.82 -72.93
CA HIS A 851 -16.49 12.44 -74.15
C HIS A 851 -16.49 11.46 -75.33
N ASP A 852 -16.10 10.20 -75.08
CA ASP A 852 -16.11 9.15 -76.09
C ASP A 852 -17.55 8.90 -76.58
N HIS A 853 -18.54 8.84 -75.67
CA HIS A 853 -19.95 8.73 -76.05
C HIS A 853 -20.47 9.95 -76.83
N ILE A 854 -20.10 11.18 -76.44
CA ILE A 854 -20.43 12.40 -77.20
C ILE A 854 -19.84 12.34 -78.62
N ALA A 855 -18.61 11.84 -78.77
CA ALA A 855 -17.95 11.67 -80.05
C ALA A 855 -18.64 10.58 -80.90
N GLU A 856 -19.08 9.48 -80.31
CA GLU A 856 -19.85 8.42 -80.98
C GLU A 856 -21.20 8.93 -81.50
N ILE A 857 -21.92 9.75 -80.72
CA ILE A 857 -23.16 10.40 -81.18
C ILE A 857 -22.86 11.32 -82.37
N SER A 858 -21.80 12.12 -82.29
CA SER A 858 -21.38 13.00 -83.38
C SER A 858 -21.03 12.19 -84.64
N ALA A 859 -20.30 11.07 -84.50
CA ALA A 859 -19.99 10.16 -85.60
C ALA A 859 -21.24 9.52 -86.19
N LYS A 860 -22.23 9.15 -85.36
CA LYS A 860 -23.50 8.60 -85.82
C LYS A 860 -24.31 9.61 -86.63
N LEU A 861 -24.34 10.88 -86.21
CA LEU A 861 -24.98 11.96 -86.97
C LEU A 861 -24.33 12.14 -88.36
N VAL A 862 -22.99 12.13 -88.42
CA VAL A 862 -22.26 12.15 -89.70
C VAL A 862 -22.60 10.91 -90.53
N ALA A 863 -22.61 9.72 -89.94
CA ALA A 863 -22.89 8.46 -90.65
C ALA A 863 -24.31 8.40 -91.24
N ILE A 864 -25.30 9.02 -90.58
CA ILE A 864 -26.67 9.15 -91.12
C ILE A 864 -26.64 9.97 -92.43
N MET A 865 -25.89 11.07 -92.44
CA MET A 865 -25.73 11.89 -93.65
C MET A 865 -24.87 11.21 -94.71
N ASP A 866 -23.80 10.53 -94.32
CA ASP A 866 -22.94 9.77 -95.21
C ASP A 866 -23.73 8.71 -96.00
N SER A 867 -24.57 7.94 -95.30
CA SER A 867 -25.47 6.95 -95.91
C SER A 867 -26.49 7.58 -96.87
N LEU A 868 -26.92 8.82 -96.57
CA LEU A 868 -27.84 9.57 -97.42
C LEU A 868 -27.15 10.08 -98.68
N PHE A 869 -25.92 10.57 -98.56
CA PHE A 869 -25.12 11.02 -99.70
C PHE A 869 -24.78 9.89 -100.65
N ASP A 870 -24.34 8.74 -100.14
CA ASP A 870 -24.06 7.55 -100.95
C ASP A 870 -25.30 7.15 -101.79
N LYS A 871 -26.48 7.08 -101.15
CA LYS A 871 -27.73 6.71 -101.81
C LYS A 871 -28.20 7.70 -102.88
N LEU A 872 -28.00 9.00 -102.65
CA LEU A 872 -28.47 10.05 -103.56
C LEU A 872 -27.46 10.32 -104.68
N LEU A 873 -26.17 10.44 -104.35
CA LEU A 873 -25.12 10.77 -105.30
C LEU A 873 -24.77 9.60 -106.22
N SER A 874 -24.93 8.34 -105.80
CA SER A 874 -24.80 7.19 -106.72
C SER A 874 -25.76 7.23 -107.92
N LYS A 875 -26.86 8.00 -107.81
CA LYS A 875 -27.87 8.22 -108.87
C LYS A 875 -27.74 9.58 -109.54
N TYR A 876 -26.71 10.34 -109.21
CA TYR A 876 -26.50 11.66 -109.80
C TYR A 876 -25.99 11.52 -111.24
N GLU A 877 -26.61 12.27 -112.14
CA GLU A 877 -26.20 12.43 -113.53
C GLU A 877 -26.03 13.92 -113.84
N VAL A 878 -25.00 14.28 -114.59
CA VAL A 878 -24.72 15.67 -114.97
C VAL A 878 -25.58 16.08 -116.16
N LYS A 879 -26.82 16.49 -115.90
CA LYS A 879 -27.81 16.94 -116.90
C LYS A 879 -28.62 18.13 -116.37
N ALA A 880 -29.12 18.96 -117.28
CA ALA A 880 -30.08 19.99 -116.94
C ALA A 880 -31.44 19.36 -116.52
N PRO A 881 -32.23 20.00 -115.64
CA PRO A 881 -32.05 21.35 -115.07
C PRO A 881 -31.22 21.38 -113.78
N VAL A 882 -30.45 22.46 -113.60
CA VAL A 882 -29.74 22.82 -112.35
C VAL A 882 -30.63 23.76 -111.53
N PRO A 883 -30.79 23.58 -110.20
CA PRO A 883 -30.16 22.54 -109.39
C PRO A 883 -30.79 21.17 -109.62
N SER A 884 -29.97 20.14 -109.69
CA SER A 884 -30.39 18.75 -109.91
C SER A 884 -31.31 18.25 -108.79
N ALA A 885 -32.19 17.30 -109.11
CA ALA A 885 -33.10 16.71 -108.12
C ALA A 885 -32.34 16.08 -106.93
N CYS A 886 -31.18 15.49 -107.19
CA CYS A 886 -30.27 14.98 -106.17
C CYS A 886 -29.82 16.08 -105.20
N PHE A 887 -29.31 17.20 -105.72
CA PHE A 887 -28.82 18.34 -104.93
C PHE A 887 -29.94 19.01 -104.13
N ARG A 888 -31.12 19.22 -104.73
CA ARG A 888 -32.30 19.72 -104.01
C ARG A 888 -32.67 18.81 -102.83
N ASN A 889 -32.61 17.49 -103.01
CA ASN A 889 -32.90 16.53 -101.94
C ASN A 889 -31.82 16.53 -100.85
N ILE A 890 -30.54 16.61 -101.21
CA ILE A 890 -29.42 16.73 -100.26
C ILE A 890 -29.59 17.99 -99.41
N CYS A 891 -29.75 19.15 -100.04
CA CYS A 891 -29.97 20.44 -99.36
C CYS A 891 -31.18 20.37 -98.43
N LYS A 892 -32.32 19.86 -98.91
CA LYS A 892 -33.53 19.69 -98.08
C LYS A 892 -33.29 18.85 -96.82
N GLN A 893 -32.51 17.77 -96.92
CA GLN A 893 -32.21 16.91 -95.75
C GLN A 893 -31.18 17.56 -94.83
N MET A 894 -30.21 18.28 -95.40
CA MET A 894 -29.24 19.08 -94.66
C MET A 894 -29.92 20.16 -93.81
N THR A 895 -30.86 20.90 -94.41
CA THR A 895 -31.70 21.88 -93.71
C THR A 895 -32.50 21.23 -92.58
N LYS A 896 -33.15 20.08 -92.83
CA LYS A 896 -33.89 19.36 -91.79
C LYS A 896 -33.02 18.88 -90.63
N MET A 897 -31.79 18.45 -90.90
CA MET A 897 -30.85 18.07 -89.85
C MET A 897 -30.38 19.29 -89.07
N HIS A 898 -30.07 20.40 -89.76
CA HIS A 898 -29.70 21.67 -89.13
C HIS A 898 -30.82 22.17 -88.21
N GLU A 899 -32.06 22.26 -88.70
CA GLU A 899 -33.24 22.64 -87.91
C GLU A 899 -33.44 21.75 -86.68
N ALA A 900 -33.06 20.47 -86.75
CA ALA A 900 -33.22 19.54 -85.63
C ALA A 900 -32.15 19.68 -84.54
N ILE A 901 -30.99 20.28 -84.83
CA ILE A 901 -29.83 20.31 -83.93
C ILE A 901 -29.35 21.71 -83.55
N PHE A 902 -29.62 22.72 -84.38
CA PHE A 902 -29.09 24.07 -84.22
C PHE A 902 -29.52 24.72 -82.90
N ASP A 903 -30.79 24.56 -82.51
CA ASP A 903 -31.31 25.11 -81.25
C ASP A 903 -30.88 24.29 -80.01
N LEU A 904 -30.21 23.15 -80.20
CA LEU A 904 -29.87 22.22 -79.12
C LEU A 904 -28.37 22.18 -78.82
N LEU A 905 -27.53 22.24 -79.86
CA LEU A 905 -26.08 22.14 -79.77
C LEU A 905 -25.44 23.53 -79.86
N PRO A 906 -24.31 23.77 -79.16
CA PRO A 906 -23.54 24.99 -79.35
C PRO A 906 -23.16 25.23 -80.81
N GLU A 907 -23.05 26.51 -81.19
CA GLU A 907 -22.74 26.92 -82.56
C GLU A 907 -21.42 26.31 -83.06
N GLU A 908 -20.37 26.35 -82.24
CA GLU A 908 -19.06 25.75 -82.55
C GLU A 908 -19.16 24.25 -82.85
N GLN A 909 -19.92 23.51 -82.03
CA GLN A 909 -20.11 22.08 -82.23
C GLN A 909 -20.90 21.81 -83.52
N THR A 910 -21.91 22.62 -83.80
CA THR A 910 -22.71 22.53 -85.02
C THR A 910 -21.84 22.79 -86.25
N GLN A 911 -21.01 23.83 -86.24
CA GLN A 911 -20.05 24.11 -87.30
C GLN A 911 -19.10 22.93 -87.56
N MET A 912 -18.49 22.38 -86.50
CA MET A 912 -17.59 21.23 -86.61
C MET A 912 -18.29 19.98 -87.14
N LEU A 913 -19.55 19.75 -86.76
CA LEU A 913 -20.35 18.66 -87.29
C LEU A 913 -20.62 18.83 -88.80
N PHE A 914 -21.03 20.03 -89.23
CA PHE A 914 -21.30 20.31 -90.64
C PHE A 914 -20.03 20.30 -91.51
N LEU A 915 -18.86 20.64 -90.96
CA LEU A 915 -17.58 20.43 -91.65
C LEU A 915 -17.30 18.95 -91.93
N ARG A 916 -17.55 18.07 -90.94
CA ARG A 916 -17.40 16.61 -91.11
C ARG A 916 -18.44 16.05 -92.09
N ILE A 917 -19.68 16.52 -92.03
CA ILE A 917 -20.73 16.17 -92.98
C ILE A 917 -20.34 16.63 -94.39
N ASN A 918 -19.83 17.85 -94.54
CA ASN A 918 -19.36 18.37 -95.82
C ASN A 918 -18.19 17.55 -96.37
N ALA A 919 -17.26 17.11 -95.53
CA ALA A 919 -16.17 16.21 -95.95
C ALA A 919 -16.70 14.88 -96.51
N SER A 920 -17.69 14.26 -95.86
CA SER A 920 -18.37 13.07 -96.38
C SER A 920 -19.08 13.34 -97.71
N TYR A 921 -19.81 14.45 -97.83
CA TYR A 921 -20.43 14.86 -99.08
C TYR A 921 -19.41 15.04 -100.21
N LYS A 922 -18.31 15.76 -99.97
CA LYS A 922 -17.22 15.95 -100.94
C LYS A 922 -16.64 14.62 -101.40
N LEU A 923 -16.43 13.67 -100.48
CA LEU A 923 -15.91 12.34 -100.80
C LEU A 923 -16.84 11.58 -101.75
N HIS A 924 -18.15 11.55 -101.47
CA HIS A 924 -19.13 10.86 -102.32
C HIS A 924 -19.30 11.55 -103.68
N LEU A 925 -19.32 12.88 -103.71
CA LEU A 925 -19.41 13.63 -104.95
C LEU A 925 -18.18 13.39 -105.83
N LYS A 926 -16.97 13.44 -105.26
CA LYS A 926 -15.72 13.15 -105.96
C LYS A 926 -15.72 11.76 -106.60
N LYS A 927 -16.16 10.74 -105.85
CA LYS A 927 -16.30 9.37 -106.37
C LYS A 927 -17.28 9.33 -107.55
N GLN A 928 -18.43 9.96 -107.45
CA GLN A 928 -19.40 9.97 -108.55
C GLN A 928 -18.88 10.73 -109.78
N LEU A 929 -18.20 11.87 -109.60
CA LEU A 929 -17.61 12.62 -110.71
C LEU A 929 -16.53 11.81 -111.43
N SER A 930 -15.70 11.08 -110.67
CA SER A 930 -14.71 10.15 -111.25
C SER A 930 -15.39 9.02 -112.04
N HIS A 931 -16.51 8.48 -111.54
CA HIS A 931 -17.27 7.45 -112.24
C HIS A 931 -17.91 7.95 -113.54
N LEU A 932 -18.37 9.19 -113.55
CA LEU A 932 -18.93 9.85 -114.74
C LEU A 932 -17.86 10.42 -115.69
N ASN A 933 -16.57 10.27 -115.37
CA ASN A 933 -15.43 10.85 -116.09
C ASN A 933 -15.53 12.38 -116.29
N VAL A 934 -16.09 13.10 -115.31
CA VAL A 934 -16.22 14.56 -115.37
C VAL A 934 -14.98 15.21 -114.76
N ILE A 935 -14.24 15.95 -115.57
CA ILE A 935 -13.00 16.62 -115.18
C ILE A 935 -13.17 18.13 -115.05
N ASN A 936 -12.19 18.78 -114.39
CA ASN A 936 -12.15 20.24 -114.27
C ASN A 936 -11.52 20.89 -115.52
N ASP A 937 -12.25 20.86 -116.64
CA ASP A 937 -11.81 21.38 -117.95
C ASP A 937 -12.54 22.66 -118.40
N GLY A 938 -13.51 23.14 -117.62
CA GLY A 938 -14.36 24.28 -117.99
C GLY A 938 -15.41 23.97 -119.06
N GLY A 939 -15.61 22.69 -119.41
CA GLY A 939 -16.61 22.26 -120.39
C GLY A 939 -18.05 22.37 -119.87
N PRO A 940 -19.07 22.09 -120.72
CA PRO A 940 -20.48 22.20 -120.34
C PRO A 940 -20.85 21.34 -119.12
N GLN A 941 -20.31 20.12 -119.02
CA GLN A 941 -20.54 19.23 -117.87
C GLN A 941 -19.91 19.79 -116.59
N ASN A 942 -18.68 20.33 -116.67
CA ASN A 942 -18.06 21.03 -115.55
C ASN A 942 -18.90 22.24 -115.10
N GLY A 943 -19.42 23.04 -116.03
CA GLY A 943 -20.29 24.17 -115.73
C GLY A 943 -21.57 23.77 -114.99
N LEU A 944 -22.20 22.65 -115.39
CA LEU A 944 -23.37 22.10 -114.70
C LEU A 944 -23.05 21.65 -113.28
N VAL A 945 -21.95 20.92 -113.07
CA VAL A 945 -21.52 20.48 -111.74
C VAL A 945 -21.16 21.67 -110.85
N THR A 946 -20.43 22.65 -111.38
CA THR A 946 -20.07 23.87 -110.65
C THR A 946 -21.31 24.64 -110.21
N ALA A 947 -22.36 24.71 -111.05
CA ALA A 947 -23.61 25.36 -110.69
C ALA A 947 -24.40 24.60 -109.61
N ASP A 948 -24.42 23.26 -109.67
CA ASP A 948 -24.98 22.41 -108.62
C ASP A 948 -24.21 22.56 -107.28
N VAL A 949 -22.88 22.58 -107.35
CA VAL A 949 -22.00 22.79 -106.19
C VAL A 949 -22.19 24.18 -105.58
N ALA A 950 -22.31 25.22 -106.40
CA ALA A 950 -22.62 26.57 -105.94
C ALA A 950 -23.99 26.64 -105.25
N PHE A 951 -24.99 25.92 -105.79
CA PHE A 951 -26.30 25.79 -105.13
C PHE A 951 -26.18 25.10 -103.76
N TYR A 952 -25.41 24.01 -103.67
CA TYR A 952 -25.13 23.33 -102.40
C TYR A 952 -24.45 24.26 -101.38
N THR A 953 -23.36 24.91 -101.78
CA THR A 953 -22.59 25.83 -100.92
C THR A 953 -23.45 27.00 -100.45
N GLY A 954 -24.18 27.65 -101.36
CA GLY A 954 -25.06 28.75 -101.01
C GLY A 954 -26.19 28.33 -100.07
N ASN A 955 -26.74 27.12 -100.25
CA ASN A 955 -27.77 26.61 -99.35
C ASN A 955 -27.22 26.29 -97.94
N LEU A 956 -26.03 25.69 -97.85
CA LEU A 956 -25.40 25.37 -96.57
C LEU A 956 -24.99 26.64 -95.81
N GLN A 957 -24.40 27.61 -96.49
CA GLN A 957 -24.01 28.90 -95.90
C GLN A 957 -25.21 29.80 -95.56
N ALA A 958 -26.37 29.59 -96.20
CA ALA A 958 -27.60 30.29 -95.83
C ALA A 958 -28.17 29.84 -94.48
N LEU A 959 -27.76 28.68 -93.96
CA LEU A 959 -28.19 28.18 -92.65
C LEU A 959 -27.54 28.99 -91.52
N LYS A 960 -28.30 29.19 -90.45
CA LYS A 960 -27.84 29.98 -89.29
C LYS A 960 -26.59 29.36 -88.67
N GLY A 961 -25.61 30.21 -88.36
CA GLY A 961 -24.31 29.82 -87.78
C GLY A 961 -23.33 29.12 -88.72
N LEU A 962 -23.67 28.93 -90.00
CA LEU A 962 -22.82 28.21 -90.98
C LEU A 962 -22.28 29.11 -92.10
N LYS A 963 -22.49 30.43 -92.02
CA LYS A 963 -22.13 31.40 -93.07
C LYS A 963 -20.64 31.44 -93.38
N ASP A 964 -19.82 31.43 -92.33
CA ASP A 964 -18.37 31.60 -92.41
C ASP A 964 -17.61 30.28 -92.49
N LEU A 965 -18.32 29.17 -92.74
CA LEU A 965 -17.69 27.87 -92.92
C LEU A 965 -16.89 27.81 -94.22
N ASP A 966 -15.59 27.54 -94.11
CA ASP A 966 -14.77 27.16 -95.25
C ASP A 966 -15.07 25.71 -95.66
N LEU A 967 -15.84 25.58 -96.73
CA LEU A 967 -16.23 24.28 -97.26
C LEU A 967 -15.16 23.67 -98.18
N ASN A 968 -14.18 24.47 -98.64
CA ASN A 968 -13.16 24.13 -99.62
C ASN A 968 -13.65 23.18 -100.73
N MET A 969 -14.61 23.64 -101.54
CA MET A 969 -15.25 22.82 -102.57
C MET A 969 -14.33 22.47 -103.74
N ALA A 970 -13.16 23.09 -103.86
CA ALA A 970 -12.18 22.78 -104.92
C ALA A 970 -11.65 21.33 -104.83
N GLU A 971 -11.68 20.71 -103.64
CA GLU A 971 -11.18 19.34 -103.39
C GLU A 971 -11.97 18.22 -104.09
N ILE A 972 -13.19 18.51 -104.57
CA ILE A 972 -14.04 17.53 -105.27
C ILE A 972 -13.44 17.12 -106.62
N TRP A 973 -12.61 17.99 -107.20
CA TRP A 973 -11.94 17.75 -108.46
C TRP A 973 -10.66 16.93 -108.20
N GLU A 974 -10.40 15.93 -109.04
CA GLU A 974 -9.08 15.28 -109.02
C GLU A 974 -8.01 16.32 -109.39
N GLN A 975 -6.96 16.40 -108.57
CA GLN A 975 -5.77 17.15 -108.94
C GLN A 975 -5.21 16.52 -110.21
N LYS A 976 -5.05 17.31 -111.27
CA LYS A 976 -4.29 16.88 -112.45
C LYS A 976 -2.96 16.32 -111.96
N ARG A 977 -2.70 15.03 -112.22
CA ARG A 977 -1.35 14.47 -112.08
C ARG A 977 -0.39 15.19 -113.01
#